data_AF-A0A2A2TE02-F1
#
_entry.id   AF-A0A2A2TE02-F1
#
_cell.length_a   1.000
_cell.length_b   1.000
_cell.length_c   1.000
_cell.angle_alpha   90.00
_cell.angle_beta   90.00
_cell.angle_gamma   90.00
#
_symmetry.space_group_name_H-M   'P 1'
#
loop_
_entity.id
_entity.type
_entity.pdbx_description
1 polymer ?
#
loop_
_entity_poly.entity_id
_entity_poly.type
_entity_poly.pdbx_seq_one_letter_code
_entity_poly.pdbx_strand_id
1 'polypeptide(L)'
;MANTPFDTTQPSQVKGINGYTVDPIFTVGDKIGDYVPPGILDGIGAFSLNDTTVRLLVVNEVGATEGYKYTLANGTQLPGARVNYFDVDKRTLQITDAGLAHDKIINRKGEVVDAASDLDFGGIQRFCSAALFEANQFGAGIGLADRIFMTGEETNNGTQFALDTQTNTLYALPAFGRAAWENVTELNTARTDKVAFLIGDDRNNAPLYLYVGDKKAGGFLERNGLAQGKLFVWVADDPASATDAIELNPGEFKGSGNNTNGKFVEIAYYDPTKANTTGYDTQGFATQAKQNELAVAVNAFLFSRPEDVATNPFDGTQAVLASTGITAGPDVWGTTYKIDVDFNNINTGNITAKIDILYDGNDADKQDFGLRSPDNLDWADNGKIYIQEDRALGANIWGATSGQEASIYVLDPAATNPAASLTKVAQIDRSALPAGQTDPSPNDIGNWETSGILDVSTLFGNAPGTQFIFDVQAHSLRDGTIITATNIDGNGDGTKTRQENLVEGGQLSFLIAPTAKLIQSSSLVTGATSGADTIEAGISTGFDGINDIVFTGAGNDTVDSVIGGALASGNRIDTGSGADTIFVANNDRAFGGSGNDIFEATDASGYRASGGAGNDDFFLGSNGRALGGDGSDRFFVGTGGGNFLSGGAGADQFWIFTAEAPSSSNTVLDFQAGTDVLGFQGASFGFADLIRTGNTIAFGGNAIATLTGVDTSSLTSANFTFA
;
A
#
# COMPACT_ATOMS: atom_id res chain seq x y z
N MET A 1 16.00 -14.37 -5.06
CA MET A 1 16.30 -14.44 -3.62
C MET A 1 15.29 -13.52 -2.97
N ALA A 2 14.51 -13.97 -1.99
CA ALA A 2 13.67 -13.05 -1.23
C ALA A 2 14.59 -11.99 -0.62
N ASN A 3 14.32 -10.70 -0.89
CA ASN A 3 15.06 -9.63 -0.24
C ASN A 3 14.87 -9.78 1.28
N THR A 4 15.95 -9.62 2.04
CA THR A 4 15.83 -9.52 3.51
C THR A 4 14.85 -8.40 3.84
N PRO A 5 13.94 -8.58 4.82
CA PRO A 5 13.04 -7.52 5.26
C PRO A 5 13.82 -6.21 5.48
N PHE A 6 13.30 -5.14 4.91
CA PHE A 6 13.90 -3.82 4.91
C PHE A 6 13.02 -2.87 5.71
N ASP A 7 13.69 -2.03 6.48
CA ASP A 7 13.09 -0.92 7.21
C ASP A 7 14.11 0.21 7.29
N THR A 8 13.65 1.45 7.17
CA THR A 8 14.57 2.59 7.24
C THR A 8 14.97 2.87 8.69
N THR A 9 16.19 3.36 8.87
CA THR A 9 16.71 3.73 10.20
C THR A 9 16.90 5.24 10.34
N GLN A 10 16.45 6.00 9.34
CA GLN A 10 16.53 7.45 9.33
C GLN A 10 15.46 8.05 10.25
N PRO A 11 15.71 9.25 10.83
CA PRO A 11 14.70 9.91 11.65
C PRO A 11 13.45 10.23 10.84
N SER A 12 12.27 10.15 11.46
CA SER A 12 11.00 10.45 10.80
C SER A 12 10.89 11.95 10.46
N GLN A 13 10.58 12.25 9.20
CA GLN A 13 10.37 13.59 8.67
C GLN A 13 9.03 14.21 9.09
N VAL A 14 8.18 13.47 9.81
CA VAL A 14 6.89 13.95 10.31
C VAL A 14 6.72 13.55 11.78
N LYS A 15 6.19 14.47 12.57
CA LYS A 15 5.78 14.25 13.95
C LYS A 15 4.28 14.01 14.02
N GLY A 16 3.89 12.92 14.65
CA GLY A 16 2.50 12.70 15.06
C GLY A 16 2.06 13.70 16.14
N ILE A 17 0.83 14.17 16.02
CA ILE A 17 0.18 15.15 16.91
C ILE A 17 -1.11 14.53 17.45
N ASN A 18 -1.60 14.99 18.61
CA ASN A 18 -2.84 14.50 19.22
C ASN A 18 -2.86 12.97 19.46
N GLY A 19 -1.69 12.41 19.79
CA GLY A 19 -1.52 10.99 20.10
C GLY A 19 -1.28 10.09 18.90
N TYR A 20 -1.32 10.61 17.68
CA TYR A 20 -0.86 9.88 16.50
C TYR A 20 0.65 9.62 16.58
N THR A 21 1.09 8.53 15.97
CA THR A 21 2.51 8.19 15.80
C THR A 21 2.83 8.00 14.32
N VAL A 22 4.09 8.25 13.95
CA VAL A 22 4.57 8.06 12.58
C VAL A 22 5.70 7.03 12.60
N ASP A 23 5.65 6.09 11.67
CA ASP A 23 6.63 5.02 11.50
C ASP A 23 7.17 5.03 10.06
N PRO A 24 8.34 5.62 9.80
CA PRO A 24 8.92 5.65 8.45
C PRO A 24 9.41 4.26 8.06
N ILE A 25 9.04 3.79 6.87
CA ILE A 25 9.44 2.47 6.34
C ILE A 25 10.45 2.55 5.19
N PHE A 26 10.58 3.73 4.57
CA PHE A 26 11.56 4.01 3.52
C PHE A 26 11.97 5.48 3.53
N THR A 27 13.25 5.76 3.31
CA THR A 27 13.77 7.11 3.05
C THR A 27 14.45 7.16 1.69
N VAL A 28 14.17 8.21 0.91
CA VAL A 28 14.82 8.38 -0.40
C VAL A 28 16.35 8.37 -0.25
N GLY A 29 17.00 7.50 -1.02
CA GLY A 29 18.42 7.20 -0.91
C GLY A 29 18.72 5.85 -0.25
N ASP A 30 17.74 5.22 0.39
CA ASP A 30 17.84 3.83 0.81
C ASP A 30 17.80 2.88 -0.39
N LYS A 31 18.44 1.71 -0.24
CA LYS A 31 18.46 0.65 -1.24
C LYS A 31 17.71 -0.57 -0.74
N ILE A 32 16.67 -0.99 -1.45
CA ILE A 32 15.84 -2.16 -1.13
C ILE A 32 16.22 -3.28 -2.10
N GLY A 33 17.00 -4.24 -1.62
CA GLY A 33 17.62 -5.24 -2.49
C GLY A 33 18.51 -4.58 -3.55
N ASP A 34 18.09 -4.63 -4.81
CA ASP A 34 18.75 -3.96 -5.94
C ASP A 34 18.05 -2.70 -6.45
N TYR A 35 16.89 -2.35 -5.88
CA TYR A 35 16.11 -1.21 -6.29
C TYR A 35 16.38 0.02 -5.41
N VAL A 36 16.38 1.20 -6.04
CA VAL A 36 16.50 2.51 -5.38
C VAL A 36 15.40 3.40 -5.96
N PRO A 37 14.25 3.54 -5.29
CA PRO A 37 13.21 4.46 -5.74
C PRO A 37 13.75 5.89 -5.87
N PRO A 38 13.43 6.63 -6.95
CA PRO A 38 13.77 8.05 -7.02
C PRO A 38 12.94 8.85 -6.01
N GLY A 39 13.37 10.07 -5.74
CA GLY A 39 12.67 10.99 -4.85
C GLY A 39 11.46 11.64 -5.50
N ILE A 40 10.88 12.61 -4.78
CA ILE A 40 9.59 13.21 -5.10
C ILE A 40 8.52 12.10 -5.16
N LEU A 41 8.37 11.36 -4.06
CA LEU A 41 7.27 10.39 -3.93
C LEU A 41 5.97 11.16 -3.80
N ASP A 42 4.88 10.60 -4.30
CA ASP A 42 3.56 11.22 -4.33
C ASP A 42 2.52 10.09 -4.41
N GLY A 43 1.26 10.40 -4.72
CA GLY A 43 0.22 9.51 -5.24
C GLY A 43 0.34 8.02 -4.92
N ILE A 44 -0.44 7.57 -3.93
CA ILE A 44 -0.38 6.19 -3.43
C ILE A 44 -1.65 5.40 -3.80
N GLY A 45 -1.45 4.13 -4.13
CA GLY A 45 -2.50 3.11 -4.20
C GLY A 45 -2.04 1.84 -3.48
N ALA A 46 -2.97 1.06 -2.93
CA ALA A 46 -2.61 -0.17 -2.21
C ALA A 46 -3.60 -1.30 -2.48
N PHE A 47 -3.11 -2.54 -2.48
CA PHE A 47 -3.97 -3.73 -2.54
C PHE A 47 -3.31 -4.94 -1.86
N SER A 48 -4.13 -5.93 -1.46
CA SER A 48 -3.61 -7.18 -0.92
C SER A 48 -2.97 -8.00 -2.04
N LEU A 49 -1.64 -8.16 -1.99
CA LEU A 49 -0.91 -8.98 -2.95
C LEU A 49 -1.13 -10.47 -2.70
N ASN A 50 -1.12 -10.84 -1.43
CA ASN A 50 -1.46 -12.17 -0.91
C ASN A 50 -1.93 -12.01 0.54
N ASP A 51 -2.15 -13.13 1.23
CA ASP A 51 -2.70 -13.10 2.59
C ASP A 51 -1.80 -12.36 3.59
N THR A 52 -0.47 -12.39 3.41
CA THR A 52 0.53 -11.81 4.33
C THR A 52 1.14 -10.49 3.85
N THR A 53 0.88 -10.07 2.62
CA THR A 53 1.59 -8.95 1.99
C THR A 53 0.62 -7.97 1.34
N VAL A 54 0.81 -6.69 1.61
CA VAL A 54 0.18 -5.57 0.90
C VAL A 54 1.17 -5.04 -0.12
N ARG A 55 0.72 -4.82 -1.36
CA ARG A 55 1.49 -4.06 -2.34
C ARG A 55 1.03 -2.62 -2.33
N LEU A 56 1.96 -1.72 -2.04
CA LEU A 56 1.83 -0.29 -2.26
C LEU A 56 2.33 0.03 -3.67
N LEU A 57 1.63 0.91 -4.37
CA LEU A 57 2.02 1.54 -5.61
C LEU A 57 2.20 3.02 -5.33
N VAL A 58 3.39 3.55 -5.58
CA VAL A 58 3.75 4.94 -5.22
C VAL A 58 4.40 5.57 -6.43
N VAL A 59 3.91 6.73 -6.86
CA VAL A 59 4.41 7.40 -8.06
C VAL A 59 5.54 8.37 -7.73
N ASN A 60 6.04 9.04 -8.77
CA ASN A 60 7.04 10.08 -8.60
C ASN A 60 6.69 11.31 -9.41
N GLU A 61 6.71 12.47 -8.76
CA GLU A 61 6.44 13.75 -9.40
C GLU A 61 7.69 14.36 -10.08
N VAL A 62 8.51 13.47 -10.64
CA VAL A 62 9.79 13.79 -11.30
C VAL A 62 9.57 14.25 -12.74
N GLY A 63 10.30 15.28 -13.17
CA GLY A 63 10.25 15.78 -14.54
C GLY A 63 10.72 14.76 -15.58
N ALA A 64 10.17 14.81 -16.80
CA ALA A 64 10.36 13.83 -17.88
C ALA A 64 11.81 13.60 -18.32
N THR A 65 12.74 14.49 -17.96
CA THR A 65 14.18 14.38 -18.26
C THR A 65 15.04 14.14 -17.03
N GLU A 66 14.44 14.03 -15.85
CA GLU A 66 15.11 13.89 -14.56
C GLU A 66 15.04 12.45 -14.04
N GLY A 67 15.84 12.17 -13.03
CA GLY A 67 16.00 10.86 -12.43
C GLY A 67 16.83 9.89 -13.29
N TYR A 68 17.35 8.85 -12.65
CA TYR A 68 18.01 7.77 -13.38
C TYR A 68 17.01 7.01 -14.26
N LYS A 69 17.47 6.49 -15.41
CA LYS A 69 16.58 5.80 -16.35
C LYS A 69 16.11 4.45 -15.82
N TYR A 70 14.82 4.14 -16.01
CA TYR A 70 14.27 2.79 -15.86
C TYR A 70 14.19 2.09 -17.22
N THR A 71 14.07 0.75 -17.21
CA THR A 71 14.09 -0.06 -18.44
C THR A 71 12.79 -0.85 -18.56
N LEU A 72 12.13 -0.73 -19.70
CA LEU A 72 10.95 -1.53 -20.08
C LEU A 72 11.38 -2.92 -20.58
N ALA A 73 10.42 -3.85 -20.67
CA ALA A 73 10.68 -5.24 -21.11
C ALA A 73 11.28 -5.35 -22.52
N ASN A 74 11.00 -4.38 -23.40
CA ASN A 74 11.58 -4.30 -24.74
C ASN A 74 13.00 -3.70 -24.79
N GLY A 75 13.56 -3.30 -23.65
CA GLY A 75 14.88 -2.67 -23.52
C GLY A 75 14.86 -1.14 -23.69
N THR A 76 13.70 -0.53 -23.94
CA THR A 76 13.57 0.94 -24.00
C THR A 76 13.87 1.53 -22.62
N GLN A 77 14.72 2.56 -22.60
CA GLN A 77 15.11 3.25 -21.38
C GLN A 77 14.51 4.65 -21.33
N LEU A 78 13.82 4.95 -20.23
CA LEU A 78 13.10 6.22 -20.05
C LEU A 78 13.57 6.90 -18.76
N PRO A 79 13.80 8.22 -18.77
CA PRO A 79 13.86 9.04 -17.56
C PRO A 79 12.45 9.41 -17.10
N GLY A 80 12.37 10.19 -16.03
CA GLY A 80 11.14 10.80 -15.54
C GLY A 80 10.34 9.96 -14.56
N ALA A 81 9.09 10.38 -14.42
CA ALA A 81 8.10 9.77 -13.54
C ALA A 81 7.87 8.30 -13.87
N ARG A 82 7.48 7.54 -12.84
CA ARG A 82 7.24 6.09 -12.89
C ARG A 82 6.35 5.68 -11.72
N VAL A 83 5.84 4.45 -11.78
CA VAL A 83 5.15 3.83 -10.64
C VAL A 83 6.08 2.81 -10.00
N ASN A 84 6.38 2.97 -8.71
CA ASN A 84 7.11 2.01 -7.89
C ASN A 84 6.12 1.06 -7.23
N TYR A 85 6.54 -0.19 -6.97
CA TYR A 85 5.87 -1.03 -5.99
C TYR A 85 6.74 -1.22 -4.75
N PHE A 86 6.08 -1.33 -3.60
CA PHE A 86 6.65 -1.77 -2.32
C PHE A 86 5.75 -2.87 -1.73
N ASP A 87 6.31 -4.06 -1.53
CA ASP A 87 5.61 -5.19 -0.93
C ASP A 87 5.87 -5.21 0.57
N VAL A 88 4.86 -4.90 1.37
CA VAL A 88 4.96 -4.72 2.82
C VAL A 88 4.33 -5.90 3.54
N ASP A 89 5.06 -6.51 4.47
CA ASP A 89 4.54 -7.59 5.31
C ASP A 89 3.51 -7.05 6.31
N LYS A 90 2.33 -7.65 6.32
CA LYS A 90 1.21 -7.22 7.17
C LYS A 90 1.48 -7.39 8.65
N ARG A 91 2.44 -8.20 9.08
CA ARG A 91 2.69 -8.51 10.49
C ARG A 91 3.81 -7.67 11.07
N THR A 92 4.76 -7.26 10.22
CA THR A 92 5.96 -6.53 10.66
C THR A 92 6.02 -5.09 10.17
N LEU A 93 5.18 -4.69 9.20
CA LEU A 93 5.25 -3.41 8.48
C LEU A 93 6.54 -3.20 7.68
N GLN A 94 7.38 -4.23 7.55
CA GLN A 94 8.65 -4.15 6.83
C GLN A 94 8.47 -4.43 5.34
N ILE A 95 9.29 -3.77 4.53
CA ILE A 95 9.31 -3.97 3.08
C ILE A 95 10.06 -5.27 2.77
N THR A 96 9.39 -6.17 2.09
CA THR A 96 9.90 -7.49 1.68
C THR A 96 10.36 -7.52 0.22
N ASP A 97 9.84 -6.63 -0.63
CA ASP A 97 10.31 -6.45 -2.00
C ASP A 97 9.95 -5.06 -2.53
N ALA A 98 10.68 -4.58 -3.55
CA ALA A 98 10.39 -3.32 -4.21
C ALA A 98 10.92 -3.27 -5.65
N GLY A 99 10.29 -2.48 -6.51
CA GLY A 99 10.71 -2.35 -7.90
C GLY A 99 9.82 -1.45 -8.75
N LEU A 100 10.02 -1.50 -10.07
CA LEU A 100 9.15 -0.83 -11.04
C LEU A 100 7.85 -1.63 -11.21
N ALA A 101 6.69 -0.96 -11.13
CA ALA A 101 5.38 -1.62 -11.18
C ALA A 101 4.86 -1.90 -12.60
N HIS A 102 5.53 -1.37 -13.63
CA HIS A 102 5.18 -1.57 -15.02
C HIS A 102 6.41 -1.87 -15.89
N ASP A 103 6.29 -2.79 -16.83
CA ASP A 103 7.38 -3.10 -17.78
C ASP A 103 6.99 -2.81 -19.23
N LYS A 104 5.77 -2.32 -19.46
CA LYS A 104 5.23 -1.95 -20.77
C LYS A 104 4.37 -0.71 -20.68
N ILE A 105 4.48 0.17 -21.68
CA ILE A 105 3.65 1.38 -21.81
C ILE A 105 2.96 1.37 -23.16
N ILE A 106 1.67 1.71 -23.17
CA ILE A 106 0.87 1.99 -24.37
C ILE A 106 0.60 3.50 -24.40
N ASN A 107 1.09 4.18 -25.44
CA ASN A 107 0.94 5.62 -25.59
C ASN A 107 -0.49 6.02 -26.02
N ARG A 108 -0.73 7.33 -26.15
CA ARG A 108 -2.04 7.89 -26.55
C ARG A 108 -2.55 7.38 -27.91
N LYS A 109 -1.64 7.00 -28.82
CA LYS A 109 -1.97 6.44 -30.14
C LYS A 109 -2.36 4.96 -30.09
N GLY A 110 -2.26 4.32 -28.92
CA GLY A 110 -2.47 2.89 -28.75
C GLY A 110 -1.26 2.03 -29.16
N GLU A 111 -0.08 2.64 -29.29
CA GLU A 111 1.15 1.99 -29.71
C GLU A 111 2.03 1.66 -28.50
N VAL A 112 2.80 0.58 -28.59
CA VAL A 112 3.81 0.26 -27.56
C VAL A 112 4.92 1.30 -27.64
N VAL A 113 5.29 1.87 -26.50
CA VAL A 113 6.45 2.79 -26.42
C VAL A 113 7.73 2.01 -26.64
N ASP A 114 8.44 2.32 -27.72
CA ASP A 114 9.77 1.77 -28.02
C ASP A 114 10.86 2.85 -28.11
N ALA A 115 10.46 4.12 -28.14
CA ALA A 115 11.34 5.27 -27.99
C ALA A 115 10.75 6.35 -27.07
N ALA A 116 11.62 7.12 -26.41
CA ALA A 116 11.21 8.27 -25.60
C ALA A 116 10.30 9.26 -26.36
N SER A 117 10.55 9.44 -27.67
CA SER A 117 9.77 10.31 -28.55
C SER A 117 8.32 9.86 -28.80
N ASP A 118 7.95 8.64 -28.37
CA ASP A 118 6.59 8.14 -28.46
C ASP A 118 5.67 8.73 -27.38
N LEU A 119 6.27 9.36 -26.37
CA LEU A 119 5.61 10.10 -25.29
C LEU A 119 5.66 11.61 -25.58
N ASP A 120 4.60 12.33 -25.19
CA ASP A 120 4.42 13.76 -25.51
C ASP A 120 5.58 14.64 -25.02
N PHE A 121 6.29 14.23 -23.95
CA PHE A 121 7.38 14.98 -23.32
C PHE A 121 8.77 14.33 -23.45
N GLY A 122 8.92 13.23 -24.20
CA GLY A 122 10.21 12.52 -24.25
C GLY A 122 10.50 11.65 -23.01
N GLY A 123 9.46 11.36 -22.23
CA GLY A 123 9.46 10.70 -20.93
C GLY A 123 8.07 10.91 -20.32
N ILE A 124 7.82 10.34 -19.14
CA ILE A 124 6.60 10.65 -18.38
C ILE A 124 6.89 11.85 -17.49
N GLN A 125 6.03 12.86 -17.57
CA GLN A 125 6.19 14.13 -16.86
C GLN A 125 5.38 14.13 -15.56
N ARG A 126 6.04 14.22 -14.39
CA ARG A 126 5.42 14.57 -13.10
C ARG A 126 4.14 13.78 -12.81
N PHE A 127 4.25 12.50 -12.47
CA PHE A 127 3.10 11.83 -11.87
C PHE A 127 2.89 12.42 -10.49
N CYS A 128 1.84 13.21 -10.33
CA CYS A 128 1.46 13.78 -9.05
C CYS A 128 0.66 12.74 -8.25
N SER A 129 -0.58 13.01 -7.87
CA SER A 129 -1.35 12.05 -7.11
C SER A 129 -1.77 10.80 -7.90
N ALA A 130 -2.45 9.88 -7.21
CA ALA A 130 -2.91 8.62 -7.76
C ALA A 130 -4.10 8.04 -6.99
N ALA A 131 -4.77 7.06 -7.59
CA ALA A 131 -5.81 6.27 -6.95
C ALA A 131 -5.80 4.83 -7.46
N LEU A 132 -6.15 3.87 -6.60
CA LEU A 132 -6.39 2.48 -6.97
C LEU A 132 -7.86 2.14 -6.82
N PHE A 133 -8.42 1.51 -7.85
CA PHE A 133 -9.80 1.06 -7.87
C PHE A 133 -9.86 -0.45 -7.99
N GLU A 134 -10.64 -1.08 -7.11
CA GLU A 134 -10.90 -2.51 -7.15
C GLU A 134 -11.93 -2.88 -8.22
N ALA A 135 -11.81 -4.10 -8.76
CA ALA A 135 -12.76 -4.60 -9.74
C ALA A 135 -14.17 -4.70 -9.15
N ASN A 136 -15.16 -4.13 -9.83
CA ASN A 136 -16.56 -4.12 -9.45
C ASN A 136 -16.81 -3.53 -8.04
N GLN A 137 -16.06 -2.49 -7.66
CA GLN A 137 -16.07 -1.95 -6.29
C GLN A 137 -17.45 -1.51 -5.79
N PHE A 138 -18.39 -1.17 -6.68
CA PHE A 138 -19.75 -0.76 -6.32
C PHE A 138 -20.79 -1.89 -6.39
N GLY A 139 -20.35 -3.13 -6.59
CA GLY A 139 -21.20 -4.31 -6.69
C GLY A 139 -21.09 -5.02 -8.03
N ALA A 140 -21.72 -6.20 -8.15
CA ALA A 140 -21.53 -7.11 -9.29
C ALA A 140 -21.72 -6.42 -10.66
N GLY A 141 -20.63 -6.24 -11.41
CA GLY A 141 -20.61 -5.63 -12.73
C GLY A 141 -20.57 -4.10 -12.77
N ILE A 142 -20.67 -3.42 -11.62
CA ILE A 142 -20.75 -1.96 -11.49
C ILE A 142 -19.38 -1.40 -11.12
N GLY A 143 -18.94 -0.37 -11.85
CA GLY A 143 -17.59 0.19 -11.77
C GLY A 143 -16.63 -0.48 -12.77
N LEU A 144 -15.32 -0.35 -12.53
CA LEU A 144 -14.29 -1.01 -13.34
C LEU A 144 -14.45 -2.54 -13.34
N ALA A 145 -14.07 -3.19 -14.44
CA ALA A 145 -14.07 -4.65 -14.57
C ALA A 145 -12.79 -5.30 -13.99
N ASP A 146 -11.70 -4.54 -13.89
CA ASP A 146 -10.40 -4.97 -13.40
C ASP A 146 -9.92 -4.07 -12.25
N ARG A 147 -8.94 -4.52 -11.48
CA ARG A 147 -8.20 -3.65 -10.54
C ARG A 147 -7.25 -2.76 -11.33
N ILE A 148 -7.42 -1.46 -11.21
CA ILE A 148 -6.66 -0.47 -11.97
C ILE A 148 -6.09 0.59 -11.04
N PHE A 149 -4.80 0.84 -11.18
CA PHE A 149 -4.13 1.98 -10.57
C PHE A 149 -4.06 3.12 -11.58
N MET A 150 -4.45 4.33 -11.19
CA MET A 150 -4.55 5.50 -12.06
C MET A 150 -3.73 6.65 -11.51
N THR A 151 -2.99 7.34 -12.38
CA THR A 151 -2.18 8.53 -12.09
C THR A 151 -2.03 9.32 -13.40
N GLY A 152 -1.65 10.59 -13.34
CA GLY A 152 -1.54 11.43 -14.54
C GLY A 152 -0.42 12.44 -14.45
N GLU A 153 -0.09 13.02 -15.61
CA GLU A 153 0.97 14.02 -15.71
C GLU A 153 0.45 15.40 -15.27
N GLU A 154 1.00 15.92 -14.18
CA GLU A 154 0.68 17.22 -13.59
C GLU A 154 1.40 18.33 -14.38
N THR A 155 0.84 18.60 -15.57
CA THR A 155 1.39 19.56 -16.53
C THR A 155 0.34 19.99 -17.55
N ASN A 156 0.56 21.12 -18.21
CA ASN A 156 -0.33 21.57 -19.27
C ASN A 156 -0.33 20.61 -20.48
N ASN A 157 -1.51 20.11 -20.86
CA ASN A 157 -1.70 18.98 -21.79
C ASN A 157 -1.20 17.63 -21.24
N GLY A 158 -1.22 17.41 -19.93
CA GLY A 158 -0.88 16.13 -19.34
C GLY A 158 -1.75 14.97 -19.83
N THR A 159 -1.22 13.76 -19.70
CA THR A 159 -1.92 12.51 -20.02
C THR A 159 -2.28 11.77 -18.73
N GLN A 160 -3.53 11.30 -18.63
CA GLN A 160 -3.93 10.33 -17.62
C GLN A 160 -3.48 8.93 -18.03
N PHE A 161 -3.06 8.12 -17.06
CA PHE A 161 -2.67 6.74 -17.27
C PHE A 161 -3.46 5.76 -16.37
N ALA A 162 -3.59 4.52 -16.85
CA ALA A 162 -4.15 3.38 -16.13
C ALA A 162 -3.17 2.20 -16.18
N LEU A 163 -2.68 1.77 -15.02
CA LEU A 163 -1.87 0.58 -14.86
C LEU A 163 -2.77 -0.64 -14.65
N ASP A 164 -2.70 -1.58 -15.58
CA ASP A 164 -3.22 -2.93 -15.42
C ASP A 164 -2.31 -3.71 -14.45
N THR A 165 -2.77 -3.87 -13.21
CA THR A 165 -2.02 -4.55 -12.14
C THR A 165 -1.84 -6.06 -12.37
N GLN A 166 -2.57 -6.66 -13.32
CA GLN A 166 -2.43 -8.07 -13.67
C GLN A 166 -1.32 -8.28 -14.71
N THR A 167 -1.14 -7.33 -15.64
CA THR A 167 -0.22 -7.46 -16.78
C THR A 167 0.96 -6.49 -16.72
N ASN A 168 1.04 -5.64 -15.69
CA ASN A 168 2.06 -4.61 -15.52
C ASN A 168 2.18 -3.66 -16.73
N THR A 169 1.06 -3.44 -17.43
CA THR A 169 1.00 -2.54 -18.60
C THR A 169 0.35 -1.22 -18.22
N LEU A 170 1.06 -0.12 -18.47
CA LEU A 170 0.60 1.25 -18.25
C LEU A 170 -0.03 1.81 -19.54
N TYR A 171 -1.31 2.13 -19.52
CA TYR A 171 -2.06 2.62 -20.67
C TYR A 171 -2.34 4.11 -20.56
N ALA A 172 -1.99 4.90 -21.57
CA ALA A 172 -2.49 6.27 -21.70
C ALA A 172 -4.01 6.29 -21.98
N LEU A 173 -4.71 7.25 -21.39
CA LEU A 173 -6.17 7.41 -21.48
C LEU A 173 -6.55 8.69 -22.26
N PRO A 174 -6.45 8.70 -23.60
CA PRO A 174 -6.80 9.89 -24.39
C PRO A 174 -8.27 10.29 -24.25
N ALA A 175 -9.16 9.33 -23.97
CA ALA A 175 -10.58 9.57 -23.77
C ALA A 175 -10.90 10.43 -22.54
N PHE A 176 -9.98 10.56 -21.59
CA PHE A 176 -10.15 11.43 -20.42
C PHE A 176 -9.90 12.92 -20.76
N GLY A 177 -9.37 13.22 -21.96
CA GLY A 177 -9.07 14.59 -22.39
C GLY A 177 -7.66 15.01 -21.99
N ARG A 178 -7.53 16.26 -21.52
CA ARG A 178 -6.29 16.88 -21.04
C ARG A 178 -6.56 17.64 -19.73
N ALA A 179 -5.65 17.53 -18.78
CA ALA A 179 -5.62 18.29 -17.52
C ALA A 179 -4.15 18.47 -17.10
N ALA A 180 -3.88 19.30 -16.08
CA ALA A 180 -2.75 19.02 -15.20
C ALA A 180 -3.29 18.05 -14.15
N TRP A 181 -2.93 16.79 -14.28
CA TRP A 181 -3.62 15.72 -13.55
C TRP A 181 -3.13 15.65 -12.12
N GLU A 182 -4.03 15.95 -11.19
CA GLU A 182 -3.80 15.63 -9.78
C GLU A 182 -4.13 14.15 -9.55
N ASN A 183 -5.43 13.83 -9.40
CA ASN A 183 -5.91 12.46 -9.51
C ASN A 183 -7.30 12.38 -10.15
N VAL A 184 -7.86 11.17 -10.12
CA VAL A 184 -9.25 10.91 -10.49
C VAL A 184 -9.89 10.05 -9.42
N THR A 185 -11.23 10.10 -9.30
CA THR A 185 -11.97 9.16 -8.44
C THR A 185 -13.19 8.58 -9.15
N GLU A 186 -13.41 7.27 -9.01
CA GLU A 186 -14.54 6.59 -9.65
C GLU A 186 -15.83 6.81 -8.86
N LEU A 187 -16.92 7.14 -9.56
CA LEU A 187 -18.24 7.30 -8.97
C LEU A 187 -19.19 6.16 -9.35
N ASN A 188 -20.07 5.80 -8.42
CA ASN A 188 -21.08 4.77 -8.59
C ASN A 188 -22.23 5.27 -9.49
N THR A 189 -22.21 4.85 -10.75
CA THR A 189 -23.31 5.15 -11.69
C THR A 189 -24.55 4.27 -11.50
N ALA A 190 -24.48 3.25 -10.62
CA ALA A 190 -25.44 2.16 -10.47
C ALA A 190 -25.70 1.35 -11.77
N ARG A 191 -24.82 1.47 -12.76
CA ARG A 191 -24.94 0.81 -14.07
C ARG A 191 -23.79 -0.14 -14.34
N THR A 192 -24.09 -1.25 -14.98
CA THR A 192 -23.08 -2.25 -15.36
C THR A 192 -22.39 -1.96 -16.70
N ASP A 193 -22.94 -1.03 -17.49
CA ASP A 193 -22.47 -0.65 -18.83
C ASP A 193 -21.79 0.72 -18.86
N LYS A 194 -21.62 1.37 -17.70
CA LYS A 194 -21.02 2.70 -17.57
C LYS A 194 -20.01 2.75 -16.42
N VAL A 195 -19.03 3.63 -16.57
CA VAL A 195 -18.15 4.10 -15.49
C VAL A 195 -18.19 5.62 -15.49
N ALA A 196 -17.93 6.25 -14.34
CA ALA A 196 -17.83 7.69 -14.23
C ALA A 196 -16.63 8.06 -13.36
N PHE A 197 -15.87 9.07 -13.79
CA PHE A 197 -14.69 9.55 -13.08
C PHE A 197 -14.76 11.06 -12.91
N LEU A 198 -14.68 11.50 -11.65
CA LEU A 198 -14.43 12.90 -11.33
C LEU A 198 -12.92 13.15 -11.44
N ILE A 199 -12.53 14.35 -11.88
CA ILE A 199 -11.14 14.66 -12.24
C ILE A 199 -10.68 15.90 -11.47
N GLY A 200 -9.58 15.77 -10.73
CA GLY A 200 -8.76 16.87 -10.23
C GLY A 200 -7.91 17.43 -11.37
N ASP A 201 -7.89 18.74 -11.53
CA ASP A 201 -7.19 19.42 -12.61
C ASP A 201 -6.48 20.65 -12.03
N ASP A 202 -5.23 20.46 -11.63
CA ASP A 202 -4.45 21.47 -10.92
C ASP A 202 -3.93 22.57 -11.87
N ARG A 203 -4.88 23.29 -12.46
CA ARG A 203 -4.62 24.51 -13.20
C ARG A 203 -5.39 25.62 -12.53
N ASN A 204 -4.75 26.78 -12.49
CA ASN A 204 -5.41 28.00 -12.04
C ASN A 204 -6.72 28.24 -12.81
N ASN A 205 -7.84 28.35 -12.09
CA ASN A 205 -9.18 28.56 -12.64
C ASN A 205 -9.62 27.41 -13.57
N ALA A 206 -9.45 26.16 -13.14
CA ALA A 206 -9.90 24.98 -13.88
C ALA A 206 -11.37 24.62 -13.55
N PRO A 207 -12.12 24.12 -14.54
CA PRO A 207 -13.44 23.55 -14.27
C PRO A 207 -13.31 22.15 -13.67
N LEU A 208 -14.32 21.73 -12.92
CA LEU A 208 -14.44 20.34 -12.47
C LEU A 208 -14.97 19.46 -13.59
N TYR A 209 -14.18 18.47 -14.03
CA TYR A 209 -14.58 17.56 -15.09
C TYR A 209 -15.19 16.27 -14.56
N LEU A 210 -16.11 15.71 -15.34
CA LEU A 210 -16.64 14.36 -15.17
C LEU A 210 -16.52 13.61 -16.49
N TYR A 211 -15.75 12.52 -16.49
CA TYR A 211 -15.73 11.57 -17.60
C TYR A 211 -16.81 10.50 -17.39
N VAL A 212 -17.58 10.17 -18.43
CA VAL A 212 -18.54 9.05 -18.43
C VAL A 212 -18.22 8.11 -19.58
N GLY A 213 -17.76 6.91 -19.24
CA GLY A 213 -17.27 5.90 -20.18
C GLY A 213 -18.29 4.80 -20.51
N ASP A 214 -18.21 4.24 -21.73
CA ASP A 214 -19.02 3.10 -22.16
C ASP A 214 -18.25 1.77 -22.01
N LYS A 215 -18.72 0.87 -21.13
CA LYS A 215 -18.17 -0.49 -21.05
C LYS A 215 -18.62 -1.32 -22.25
N LYS A 216 -17.68 -1.92 -22.97
CA LYS A 216 -17.94 -2.79 -24.13
C LYS A 216 -17.05 -4.03 -24.07
N ALA A 217 -17.50 -5.14 -24.65
CA ALA A 217 -16.62 -6.30 -24.82
C ALA A 217 -15.41 -5.90 -25.68
N GLY A 218 -14.19 -6.22 -25.22
CA GLY A 218 -12.97 -5.81 -25.91
C GLY A 218 -11.72 -5.98 -25.05
N GLY A 219 -10.70 -5.18 -25.34
CA GLY A 219 -9.44 -5.15 -24.60
C GLY A 219 -9.61 -4.50 -23.22
N PHE A 220 -8.47 -4.26 -22.57
CA PHE A 220 -8.42 -3.68 -21.22
C PHE A 220 -9.17 -2.34 -21.14
N LEU A 221 -8.94 -1.42 -22.08
CA LEU A 221 -9.60 -0.12 -22.05
C LEU A 221 -11.10 -0.21 -22.36
N GLU A 222 -11.53 -1.04 -23.32
CA GLU A 222 -12.94 -1.15 -23.69
C GLU A 222 -13.80 -1.78 -22.59
N ARG A 223 -13.33 -2.86 -21.97
CA ARG A 223 -14.11 -3.58 -20.93
C ARG A 223 -14.26 -2.76 -19.64
N ASN A 224 -13.32 -1.86 -19.39
CA ASN A 224 -13.33 -0.91 -18.29
C ASN A 224 -13.98 0.44 -18.63
N GLY A 225 -14.46 0.63 -19.86
CA GLY A 225 -15.09 1.90 -20.28
C GLY A 225 -14.11 3.07 -20.38
N LEU A 226 -12.81 2.81 -20.52
CA LEU A 226 -11.74 3.81 -20.59
C LEU A 226 -11.36 4.17 -22.04
N ALA A 227 -11.83 3.40 -23.03
CA ALA A 227 -11.48 3.61 -24.44
C ALA A 227 -12.31 4.73 -25.11
N GLN A 228 -13.56 4.93 -24.70
CA GLN A 228 -14.53 5.84 -25.31
C GLN A 228 -15.53 6.32 -24.26
N GLY A 229 -15.85 7.61 -24.31
CA GLY A 229 -16.82 8.20 -23.40
C GLY A 229 -17.16 9.64 -23.77
N LYS A 230 -17.76 10.33 -22.81
CA LYS A 230 -18.12 11.74 -22.88
C LYS A 230 -17.44 12.48 -21.74
N LEU A 231 -17.06 13.73 -22.01
CA LEU A 231 -16.50 14.62 -21.01
C LEU A 231 -17.48 15.74 -20.71
N PHE A 232 -17.70 15.98 -19.43
CA PHE A 232 -18.60 17.01 -18.93
C PHE A 232 -17.82 17.98 -18.04
N VAL A 233 -18.36 19.19 -17.89
CA VAL A 233 -17.88 20.20 -16.94
C VAL A 233 -19.02 20.60 -16.02
N TRP A 234 -18.72 20.83 -14.74
CA TRP A 234 -19.74 21.29 -13.81
C TRP A 234 -20.07 22.78 -14.06
N VAL A 235 -21.37 23.06 -14.13
CA VAL A 235 -21.95 24.39 -14.29
C VAL A 235 -22.84 24.64 -13.08
N ALA A 236 -22.55 25.70 -12.34
CA ALA A 236 -23.44 26.19 -11.29
C ALA A 236 -24.76 26.61 -11.96
N ASP A 237 -25.87 26.05 -11.50
CA ASP A 237 -27.20 26.29 -12.07
C ASP A 237 -28.20 26.09 -10.94
N ASP A 238 -28.58 27.18 -10.27
CA ASP A 238 -29.77 27.19 -9.43
C ASP A 238 -31.01 27.47 -10.30
N PRO A 239 -31.79 26.44 -10.69
CA PRO A 239 -32.97 26.64 -11.52
C PRO A 239 -34.07 27.46 -10.82
N ALA A 240 -33.92 27.76 -9.52
CA ALA A 240 -34.82 28.60 -8.76
C ALA A 240 -34.46 30.11 -8.79
N SER A 241 -33.27 30.49 -9.30
CA SER A 241 -32.78 31.87 -9.29
C SER A 241 -32.25 32.33 -10.65
N ALA A 242 -33.00 33.19 -11.34
CA ALA A 242 -32.56 33.82 -12.59
C ALA A 242 -31.43 34.87 -12.41
N THR A 243 -30.95 35.08 -11.19
CA THR A 243 -29.86 35.98 -10.82
C THR A 243 -28.95 35.28 -9.82
N ASP A 244 -28.46 34.09 -10.16
CA ASP A 244 -27.48 33.38 -9.34
C ASP A 244 -26.14 34.14 -9.35
N ALA A 245 -25.74 34.63 -8.19
CA ALA A 245 -24.50 35.38 -8.03
C ALA A 245 -23.26 34.48 -8.18
N ILE A 246 -23.40 33.17 -7.92
CA ILE A 246 -22.32 32.18 -8.06
C ILE A 246 -22.05 31.90 -9.54
N GLU A 247 -23.10 31.79 -10.35
CA GLU A 247 -22.99 31.66 -11.82
C GLU A 247 -22.27 32.88 -12.44
N LEU A 248 -22.53 34.08 -11.91
CA LEU A 248 -21.92 35.32 -12.40
C LEU A 248 -20.49 35.55 -11.87
N ASN A 249 -20.19 35.10 -10.65
CA ASN A 249 -18.91 35.28 -9.98
C ASN A 249 -18.61 34.10 -9.04
N PRO A 250 -17.71 33.18 -9.44
CA PRO A 250 -17.31 32.04 -8.61
C PRO A 250 -16.86 32.40 -7.19
N GLY A 251 -16.28 33.60 -7.00
CA GLY A 251 -15.84 34.10 -5.69
C GLY A 251 -16.96 34.41 -4.68
N GLU A 252 -18.23 34.28 -5.09
CA GLU A 252 -19.36 34.33 -4.16
C GLU A 252 -19.67 32.97 -3.52
N PHE A 253 -19.13 31.87 -4.05
CA PHE A 253 -19.18 30.56 -3.38
C PHE A 253 -18.03 30.43 -2.39
N LYS A 254 -18.30 30.83 -1.14
CA LYS A 254 -17.34 30.89 -0.03
C LYS A 254 -18.04 30.62 1.29
N GLY A 255 -17.28 30.34 2.34
CA GLY A 255 -17.75 30.18 3.70
C GLY A 255 -18.16 28.75 4.01
N SER A 256 -17.63 28.22 5.11
CA SER A 256 -17.92 26.84 5.52
C SER A 256 -19.41 26.61 5.78
N GLY A 257 -19.94 25.50 5.29
CA GLY A 257 -21.36 25.13 5.39
C GLY A 257 -22.26 25.70 4.28
N ASN A 258 -21.73 26.55 3.40
CA ASN A 258 -22.47 26.98 2.21
C ASN A 258 -22.53 25.86 1.16
N ASN A 259 -23.52 25.93 0.28
CA ASN A 259 -23.74 24.95 -0.77
C ASN A 259 -24.40 25.58 -1.99
N THR A 260 -24.27 24.91 -3.13
CA THR A 260 -24.91 25.30 -4.38
C THR A 260 -25.28 24.07 -5.20
N ASN A 261 -26.26 24.22 -6.09
CA ASN A 261 -26.68 23.19 -7.04
C ASN A 261 -26.12 23.49 -8.43
N GLY A 262 -25.98 22.45 -9.22
CA GLY A 262 -25.58 22.57 -10.61
C GLY A 262 -25.75 21.29 -11.38
N LYS A 263 -25.14 21.25 -12.56
CA LYS A 263 -25.17 20.08 -13.44
C LYS A 263 -23.90 19.95 -14.24
N PHE A 264 -23.58 18.72 -14.60
CA PHE A 264 -22.53 18.41 -15.55
C PHE A 264 -23.05 18.58 -16.98
N VAL A 265 -22.41 19.47 -17.74
CA VAL A 265 -22.75 19.79 -19.14
C VAL A 265 -21.69 19.21 -20.06
N GLU A 266 -22.12 18.45 -21.07
CA GLU A 266 -21.23 17.80 -22.03
C GLU A 266 -20.47 18.85 -22.87
N ILE A 267 -19.17 18.66 -23.04
CA ILE A 267 -18.34 19.41 -23.98
C ILE A 267 -17.93 18.52 -25.14
N ALA A 268 -17.97 19.06 -26.36
CA ALA A 268 -17.60 18.33 -27.59
C ALA A 268 -16.07 18.28 -27.77
N TYR A 269 -15.39 17.59 -26.84
CA TYR A 269 -13.93 17.50 -26.76
C TYR A 269 -13.31 16.49 -27.74
N TYR A 270 -14.10 15.63 -28.38
CA TYR A 270 -13.63 14.64 -29.35
C TYR A 270 -14.41 14.72 -30.66
N ASP A 271 -13.70 14.84 -31.78
CA ASP A 271 -14.24 14.81 -33.13
C ASP A 271 -13.17 14.29 -34.10
N PRO A 272 -13.25 13.03 -34.57
CA PRO A 272 -12.23 12.46 -35.45
C PRO A 272 -12.14 13.18 -36.80
N THR A 273 -13.19 13.89 -37.23
CA THR A 273 -13.16 14.69 -38.47
C THR A 273 -12.31 15.95 -38.34
N LYS A 274 -11.99 16.35 -37.10
CA LYS A 274 -11.13 17.49 -36.77
C LYS A 274 -9.69 17.09 -36.46
N ALA A 275 -9.31 15.82 -36.62
CA ALA A 275 -7.93 15.36 -36.44
C ALA A 275 -6.94 16.24 -37.21
N ASN A 276 -5.87 16.69 -36.55
CA ASN A 276 -4.84 17.59 -37.09
C ASN A 276 -5.32 19.00 -37.50
N THR A 277 -6.50 19.42 -37.05
CA THR A 277 -6.97 20.80 -37.20
C THR A 277 -6.60 21.65 -35.99
N THR A 278 -6.67 22.99 -36.11
CA THR A 278 -6.34 23.90 -35.00
C THR A 278 -7.19 23.58 -33.77
N GLY A 279 -6.52 23.30 -32.65
CA GLY A 279 -7.16 22.97 -31.37
C GLY A 279 -7.48 21.49 -31.18
N TYR A 280 -7.11 20.60 -32.11
CA TYR A 280 -7.32 19.16 -31.99
C TYR A 280 -6.05 18.38 -32.34
N ASP A 281 -5.81 17.28 -31.64
CA ASP A 281 -4.66 16.41 -31.83
C ASP A 281 -4.81 15.49 -33.06
N THR A 282 -3.86 14.57 -33.23
CA THR A 282 -3.80 13.65 -34.39
C THR A 282 -4.95 12.64 -34.43
N GLN A 283 -5.64 12.41 -33.31
CA GLN A 283 -6.77 11.49 -33.18
C GLN A 283 -8.12 12.24 -33.18
N GLY A 284 -8.10 13.56 -33.02
CA GLY A 284 -9.29 14.40 -32.98
C GLY A 284 -9.76 14.75 -31.57
N PHE A 285 -8.94 14.53 -30.53
CA PHE A 285 -9.21 15.07 -29.19
C PHE A 285 -8.79 16.53 -29.11
N ALA A 286 -9.55 17.33 -28.38
CA ALA A 286 -9.25 18.72 -28.12
C ALA A 286 -7.90 18.86 -27.38
N THR A 287 -7.10 19.86 -27.76
CA THR A 287 -5.97 20.29 -26.93
C THR A 287 -6.48 20.93 -25.65
N GLN A 288 -5.62 21.10 -24.64
CA GLN A 288 -6.00 21.75 -23.38
C GLN A 288 -6.67 23.11 -23.59
N ALA A 289 -6.07 23.93 -24.47
CA ALA A 289 -6.60 25.25 -24.80
C ALA A 289 -8.02 25.16 -25.41
N LYS A 290 -8.24 24.19 -26.30
CA LYS A 290 -9.57 24.02 -26.91
C LYS A 290 -10.60 23.47 -25.92
N GLN A 291 -10.19 22.59 -25.00
CA GLN A 291 -11.07 22.10 -23.93
C GLN A 291 -11.52 23.24 -23.02
N ASN A 292 -10.61 24.15 -22.65
CA ASN A 292 -10.95 25.36 -21.90
C ASN A 292 -11.93 26.27 -22.65
N GLU A 293 -11.74 26.49 -23.95
CA GLU A 293 -12.71 27.26 -24.77
C GLU A 293 -14.12 26.63 -24.76
N LEU A 294 -14.20 25.30 -24.82
CA LEU A 294 -15.47 24.58 -24.78
C LEU A 294 -16.14 24.69 -23.41
N ALA A 295 -15.37 24.60 -22.32
CA ALA A 295 -15.86 24.78 -20.96
C ALA A 295 -16.42 26.19 -20.73
N VAL A 296 -15.69 27.22 -21.19
CA VAL A 296 -16.16 28.63 -21.12
C VAL A 296 -17.44 28.82 -21.93
N ALA A 297 -17.57 28.18 -23.09
CA ALA A 297 -18.75 28.31 -23.96
C ALA A 297 -20.05 27.79 -23.32
N VAL A 298 -19.95 26.95 -22.29
CA VAL A 298 -21.10 26.43 -21.52
C VAL A 298 -21.18 27.01 -20.11
N ASN A 299 -20.43 28.07 -19.82
CA ASN A 299 -20.35 28.72 -18.51
C ASN A 299 -19.91 27.78 -17.38
N ALA A 300 -18.90 26.94 -17.62
CA ALA A 300 -18.33 26.10 -16.56
C ALA A 300 -17.90 26.95 -15.35
N PHE A 301 -18.21 26.46 -14.14
CA PHE A 301 -17.70 27.04 -12.91
C PHE A 301 -16.20 26.72 -12.80
N LEU A 302 -15.39 27.70 -12.42
CA LEU A 302 -13.95 27.57 -12.32
C LEU A 302 -13.52 27.60 -10.85
N PHE A 303 -12.91 26.51 -10.40
CA PHE A 303 -12.29 26.36 -9.08
C PHE A 303 -10.90 26.97 -9.09
N SER A 304 -10.38 27.38 -7.92
CA SER A 304 -9.07 28.02 -7.84
C SER A 304 -7.97 27.16 -8.46
N ARG A 305 -7.82 25.94 -7.96
CA ARG A 305 -6.88 24.89 -8.38
C ARG A 305 -7.43 23.58 -7.80
N PRO A 306 -8.28 22.83 -8.53
CA PRO A 306 -8.84 21.59 -8.02
C PRO A 306 -7.77 20.49 -7.99
N GLU A 307 -7.45 20.06 -6.77
CA GLU A 307 -6.48 19.02 -6.46
C GLU A 307 -7.18 17.65 -6.33
N ASP A 308 -6.80 16.86 -5.32
CA ASP A 308 -7.26 15.50 -5.12
C ASP A 308 -8.77 15.39 -4.95
N VAL A 309 -9.30 14.34 -5.55
CA VAL A 309 -10.66 13.85 -5.37
C VAL A 309 -10.65 12.44 -4.78
N ALA A 310 -11.59 12.17 -3.87
CA ALA A 310 -11.78 10.82 -3.31
C ALA A 310 -13.26 10.51 -3.10
N THR A 311 -13.69 9.31 -3.48
CA THR A 311 -15.07 8.84 -3.36
C THR A 311 -15.41 8.49 -1.92
N ASN A 312 -16.61 8.85 -1.47
CA ASN A 312 -17.11 8.48 -0.15
C ASN A 312 -17.31 6.95 -0.06
N PRO A 313 -16.69 6.26 0.91
CA PRO A 313 -16.75 4.80 1.02
C PRO A 313 -18.16 4.29 1.41
N PHE A 314 -19.04 5.16 1.91
CA PHE A 314 -20.41 4.80 2.30
C PHE A 314 -21.46 5.19 1.26
N ASP A 315 -21.12 6.07 0.32
CA ASP A 315 -22.00 6.48 -0.78
C ASP A 315 -21.16 6.80 -2.01
N GLY A 316 -21.01 5.84 -2.91
CA GLY A 316 -20.18 5.99 -4.10
C GLY A 316 -20.66 7.07 -5.10
N THR A 317 -21.80 7.72 -4.87
CA THR A 317 -22.24 8.89 -5.68
C THR A 317 -21.63 10.21 -5.18
N GLN A 318 -21.00 10.19 -4.00
CA GLN A 318 -20.37 11.34 -3.39
C GLN A 318 -18.85 11.26 -3.48
N ALA A 319 -18.21 12.43 -3.62
CA ALA A 319 -16.77 12.59 -3.54
C ALA A 319 -16.40 13.85 -2.76
N VAL A 320 -15.20 13.86 -2.19
CA VAL A 320 -14.54 15.08 -1.70
C VAL A 320 -13.61 15.61 -2.79
N LEU A 321 -13.42 16.93 -2.82
CA LEU A 321 -12.44 17.63 -3.65
C LEU A 321 -11.65 18.60 -2.76
N ALA A 322 -10.32 18.54 -2.83
CA ALA A 322 -9.44 19.58 -2.35
C ALA A 322 -9.28 20.68 -3.42
N SER A 323 -9.24 21.94 -2.99
CA SER A 323 -8.78 23.01 -3.86
C SER A 323 -7.77 23.88 -3.13
N THR A 324 -6.54 23.93 -3.62
CA THR A 324 -5.38 24.45 -2.88
C THR A 324 -5.35 26.00 -2.75
N GLY A 325 -6.21 26.69 -3.49
CA GLY A 325 -6.30 28.16 -3.48
C GLY A 325 -5.25 28.85 -4.35
N ILE A 326 -5.35 30.18 -4.48
CA ILE A 326 -4.46 31.02 -5.30
C ILE A 326 -4.17 32.38 -4.64
N THR A 327 -2.93 32.87 -4.76
CA THR A 327 -2.49 34.13 -4.13
C THR A 327 -3.30 35.37 -4.57
N ALA A 328 -3.88 35.36 -5.78
CA ALA A 328 -4.58 36.51 -6.37
C ALA A 328 -6.04 36.18 -6.73
N GLY A 329 -6.78 35.52 -5.84
CA GLY A 329 -8.18 35.14 -6.01
C GLY A 329 -9.02 35.29 -4.75
N PRO A 330 -10.34 34.99 -4.84
CA PRO A 330 -11.25 35.00 -3.70
C PRO A 330 -11.00 33.83 -2.73
N ASP A 331 -10.48 32.72 -3.23
CA ASP A 331 -10.04 31.57 -2.43
C ASP A 331 -8.51 31.53 -2.41
N VAL A 332 -7.93 32.10 -1.35
CA VAL A 332 -6.48 32.23 -1.15
C VAL A 332 -5.93 31.04 -0.39
N TRP A 333 -6.61 30.63 0.69
CA TRP A 333 -6.14 29.58 1.60
C TRP A 333 -6.60 28.18 1.22
N GLY A 334 -7.44 28.06 0.19
CA GLY A 334 -8.00 26.80 -0.28
C GLY A 334 -9.28 26.39 0.43
N THR A 335 -9.98 25.44 -0.19
CA THR A 335 -11.32 25.00 0.19
C THR A 335 -11.47 23.50 -0.02
N THR A 336 -12.13 22.82 0.92
CA THR A 336 -12.51 21.41 0.81
C THR A 336 -14.01 21.32 0.51
N TYR A 337 -14.35 20.69 -0.61
CA TYR A 337 -15.71 20.53 -1.10
C TYR A 337 -16.19 19.09 -0.96
N LYS A 338 -17.48 18.90 -0.74
CA LYS A 338 -18.17 17.63 -0.97
C LYS A 338 -19.08 17.78 -2.19
N ILE A 339 -19.01 16.82 -3.09
CA ILE A 339 -19.76 16.78 -4.35
C ILE A 339 -20.68 15.56 -4.27
N ASP A 340 -21.97 15.77 -4.52
CA ASP A 340 -23.01 14.73 -4.53
C ASP A 340 -23.65 14.68 -5.92
N VAL A 341 -23.44 13.58 -6.65
CA VAL A 341 -23.77 13.46 -8.08
C VAL A 341 -24.98 12.54 -8.31
N ASP A 342 -25.98 13.03 -9.02
CA ASP A 342 -27.16 12.25 -9.41
C ASP A 342 -27.03 11.69 -10.84
N PHE A 343 -26.91 10.37 -10.95
CA PHE A 343 -26.84 9.62 -12.21
C PHE A 343 -28.19 9.07 -12.71
N ASN A 344 -29.31 9.34 -12.05
CA ASN A 344 -30.63 8.79 -12.40
C ASN A 344 -31.02 9.05 -13.88
N ASN A 345 -30.55 10.15 -14.45
CA ASN A 345 -30.83 10.55 -15.83
C ASN A 345 -29.58 10.56 -16.74
N ILE A 346 -28.57 9.73 -16.42
CA ILE A 346 -27.29 9.64 -17.17
C ILE A 346 -27.48 9.37 -18.68
N ASN A 347 -28.51 8.61 -19.07
CA ASN A 347 -28.79 8.29 -20.48
C ASN A 347 -29.23 9.50 -21.32
N THR A 348 -29.82 10.52 -20.69
CA THR A 348 -30.17 11.78 -21.37
C THR A 348 -29.07 12.83 -21.24
N GLY A 349 -27.94 12.49 -20.59
CA GLY A 349 -26.89 13.44 -20.25
C GLY A 349 -27.30 14.46 -19.18
N ASN A 350 -28.41 14.24 -18.47
CA ASN A 350 -28.84 15.11 -17.39
C ASN A 350 -28.26 14.57 -16.08
N ILE A 351 -27.07 15.04 -15.72
CA ILE A 351 -26.35 14.63 -14.52
C ILE A 351 -26.28 15.88 -13.63
N THR A 352 -27.05 15.90 -12.55
CA THR A 352 -27.06 17.02 -11.60
C THR A 352 -26.08 16.76 -10.47
N ALA A 353 -25.57 17.81 -9.84
CA ALA A 353 -24.75 17.65 -8.65
C ALA A 353 -24.96 18.81 -7.67
N LYS A 354 -24.90 18.50 -6.38
CA LYS A 354 -24.84 19.48 -5.30
C LYS A 354 -23.42 19.54 -4.77
N ILE A 355 -22.91 20.76 -4.55
CA ILE A 355 -21.58 20.96 -3.97
C ILE A 355 -21.73 21.70 -2.64
N ASP A 356 -21.19 21.12 -1.57
CA ASP A 356 -21.12 21.69 -0.22
C ASP A 356 -19.67 22.12 0.09
N ILE A 357 -19.49 23.25 0.75
CA ILE A 357 -18.20 23.64 1.35
C ILE A 357 -18.12 23.01 2.73
N LEU A 358 -17.27 22.00 2.88
CA LEU A 358 -17.03 21.37 4.19
C LEU A 358 -16.12 22.24 5.06
N TYR A 359 -15.10 22.82 4.44
CA TYR A 359 -14.12 23.68 5.10
C TYR A 359 -13.59 24.72 4.11
N ASP A 360 -13.71 26.00 4.46
CA ASP A 360 -13.11 27.13 3.74
C ASP A 360 -11.96 27.71 4.58
N GLY A 361 -10.72 27.62 4.08
CA GLY A 361 -9.54 28.18 4.74
C GLY A 361 -9.55 29.70 4.83
N ASN A 362 -10.40 30.38 4.05
CA ASN A 362 -10.52 31.83 4.02
C ASN A 362 -11.41 32.41 5.13
N ASP A 363 -12.15 31.58 5.88
CA ASP A 363 -12.90 32.08 7.03
C ASP A 363 -11.93 32.74 8.02
N ALA A 364 -12.34 33.88 8.60
CA ALA A 364 -11.45 34.81 9.28
C ALA A 364 -10.69 34.23 10.49
N ASP A 365 -11.15 33.12 11.06
CA ASP A 365 -10.55 32.42 12.19
C ASP A 365 -9.67 31.22 11.80
N LYS A 366 -9.58 30.89 10.50
CA LYS A 366 -8.83 29.75 9.97
C LYS A 366 -7.50 30.19 9.38
N GLN A 367 -7.48 30.63 8.12
CA GLN A 367 -6.31 31.21 7.43
C GLN A 367 -5.00 30.48 7.80
N ASP A 368 -3.96 31.22 8.19
CA ASP A 368 -2.66 30.65 8.52
C ASP A 368 -2.64 29.70 9.74
N PHE A 369 -3.72 29.63 10.52
CA PHE A 369 -3.86 28.80 11.72
C PHE A 369 -4.69 27.53 11.51
N GLY A 370 -5.35 27.38 10.36
CA GLY A 370 -6.15 26.22 10.00
C GLY A 370 -5.48 25.30 8.99
N LEU A 371 -6.27 24.49 8.30
CA LEU A 371 -5.89 23.83 7.05
C LEU A 371 -5.72 24.89 5.97
N ARG A 372 -4.60 24.83 5.24
CA ARG A 372 -4.18 25.78 4.22
C ARG A 372 -3.72 25.00 3.00
N SER A 373 -4.07 25.46 1.82
CA SER A 373 -3.67 24.82 0.56
C SER A 373 -3.86 23.29 0.60
N PRO A 374 -5.11 22.84 0.85
CA PRO A 374 -5.42 21.43 0.85
C PRO A 374 -5.08 20.84 -0.50
N ASP A 375 -4.40 19.73 -0.45
CA ASP A 375 -3.83 19.03 -1.58
C ASP A 375 -4.29 17.57 -1.53
N ASN A 376 -3.39 16.61 -1.42
CA ASN A 376 -3.72 15.19 -1.37
C ASN A 376 -4.71 14.86 -0.24
N LEU A 377 -5.66 13.97 -0.53
CA LEU A 377 -6.64 13.56 0.46
C LEU A 377 -7.13 12.12 0.27
N ASP A 378 -7.69 11.58 1.35
CA ASP A 378 -8.40 10.31 1.34
C ASP A 378 -9.71 10.42 2.13
N TRP A 379 -10.79 9.92 1.55
CA TRP A 379 -12.04 9.70 2.27
C TRP A 379 -12.02 8.29 2.86
N ALA A 380 -11.33 8.18 3.98
CA ALA A 380 -11.01 6.93 4.65
C ALA A 380 -12.23 6.08 4.99
N ASP A 381 -12.02 4.77 5.13
CA ASP A 381 -13.04 3.74 5.40
C ASP A 381 -13.82 3.98 6.72
N ASN A 382 -13.32 4.84 7.62
CA ASN A 382 -14.02 5.26 8.83
C ASN A 382 -15.03 6.41 8.59
N GLY A 383 -15.16 6.88 7.36
CA GLY A 383 -16.06 7.97 6.93
C GLY A 383 -15.50 9.37 7.12
N LYS A 384 -14.27 9.53 7.62
CA LYS A 384 -13.60 10.83 7.78
C LYS A 384 -12.71 11.12 6.60
N ILE A 385 -12.39 12.39 6.41
CA ILE A 385 -11.51 12.85 5.34
C ILE A 385 -10.17 13.22 5.97
N TYR A 386 -9.09 12.66 5.46
CA TYR A 386 -7.72 12.98 5.84
C TYR A 386 -7.10 13.81 4.72
N ILE A 387 -6.52 14.95 5.06
CA ILE A 387 -6.13 15.99 4.09
C ILE A 387 -4.72 16.45 4.40
N GLN A 388 -3.89 16.52 3.37
CA GLN A 388 -2.52 17.00 3.41
C GLN A 388 -2.42 18.44 2.88
N GLU A 389 -1.34 19.11 3.24
CA GLU A 389 -1.03 20.48 2.83
C GLU A 389 0.18 20.47 1.86
N ASP A 390 0.02 21.04 0.66
CA ASP A 390 1.12 21.55 -0.20
C ASP A 390 1.03 23.08 -0.21
N ARG A 391 2.16 23.75 -0.04
CA ARG A 391 2.22 25.20 -0.06
C ARG A 391 2.04 25.77 -1.49
N ALA A 392 0.81 26.20 -1.79
CA ALA A 392 0.52 27.08 -2.95
C ALA A 392 0.87 28.58 -2.73
N LEU A 393 1.12 28.99 -1.48
CA LEU A 393 1.27 30.40 -1.08
C LEU A 393 2.72 30.80 -0.80
N GLY A 394 3.08 32.03 -1.14
CA GLY A 394 4.42 32.56 -0.84
C GLY A 394 4.73 32.55 0.66
N ALA A 395 6.01 32.39 1.03
CA ALA A 395 6.49 32.32 2.42
C ALA A 395 6.17 33.57 3.29
N ASN A 396 5.74 34.68 2.69
CA ASN A 396 5.26 35.87 3.39
C ASN A 396 3.78 35.76 3.83
N ILE A 397 3.10 34.70 3.43
CA ILE A 397 1.71 34.37 3.80
C ILE A 397 1.71 33.01 4.51
N TRP A 398 2.28 31.98 3.88
CA TRP A 398 2.32 30.62 4.42
C TRP A 398 3.20 30.51 5.67
N GLY A 399 2.60 30.14 6.81
CA GLY A 399 3.30 29.97 8.07
C GLY A 399 3.90 31.25 8.62
N ALA A 400 3.65 32.40 7.99
CA ALA A 400 4.29 33.67 8.32
C ALA A 400 3.85 34.20 9.69
N THR A 401 2.62 33.87 10.11
CA THR A 401 2.09 34.25 11.42
C THR A 401 2.07 33.06 12.38
N SER A 402 1.69 31.88 11.89
CA SER A 402 1.51 30.69 12.72
C SER A 402 2.82 29.96 13.03
N GLY A 403 3.84 30.10 12.17
CA GLY A 403 5.09 29.34 12.22
C GLY A 403 4.91 27.84 12.00
N GLN A 404 3.77 27.42 11.43
CA GLN A 404 3.40 26.02 11.27
C GLN A 404 3.84 25.49 9.91
N GLU A 405 4.58 24.39 9.93
CA GLU A 405 4.92 23.59 8.75
C GLU A 405 3.70 22.86 8.16
N ALA A 406 3.86 22.37 6.93
CA ALA A 406 2.89 21.50 6.26
C ALA A 406 2.47 20.33 7.17
N SER A 407 1.17 20.03 7.16
CA SER A 407 0.52 19.21 8.17
C SER A 407 -0.53 18.29 7.57
N ILE A 408 -0.82 17.20 8.28
CA ILE A 408 -1.95 16.31 7.98
C ILE A 408 -3.09 16.66 8.93
N TYR A 409 -4.30 16.77 8.40
CA TYR A 409 -5.52 17.03 9.15
C TYR A 409 -6.54 15.91 8.95
N VAL A 410 -7.44 15.77 9.91
CA VAL A 410 -8.66 14.96 9.79
C VAL A 410 -9.89 15.84 9.95
N LEU A 411 -10.89 15.62 9.10
CA LEU A 411 -12.18 16.30 9.07
C LEU A 411 -13.30 15.25 9.12
N ASP A 412 -14.32 15.48 9.97
CA ASP A 412 -15.52 14.65 10.02
C ASP A 412 -16.63 15.30 9.16
N PRO A 413 -16.90 14.78 7.94
CA PRO A 413 -17.93 15.35 7.06
C PRO A 413 -19.36 15.10 7.56
N ALA A 414 -19.56 14.17 8.50
CA ALA A 414 -20.86 13.85 9.09
C ALA A 414 -21.18 14.70 10.33
N ALA A 415 -20.20 15.44 10.87
CA ALA A 415 -20.43 16.35 11.98
C ALA A 415 -21.45 17.44 11.61
N THR A 416 -22.21 17.93 12.59
CA THR A 416 -23.19 19.02 12.38
C THR A 416 -22.53 20.30 11.84
N ASN A 417 -21.29 20.54 12.22
CA ASN A 417 -20.43 21.57 11.64
C ASN A 417 -19.09 20.91 11.26
N PRO A 418 -18.93 20.43 10.02
CA PRO A 418 -17.71 19.76 9.59
C PRO A 418 -16.47 20.60 9.85
N ALA A 419 -16.47 21.89 9.52
CA ALA A 419 -15.31 22.75 9.71
C ALA A 419 -14.82 22.85 11.17
N ALA A 420 -15.73 22.71 12.15
CA ALA A 420 -15.36 22.71 13.57
C ALA A 420 -14.75 21.38 14.06
N SER A 421 -14.81 20.32 13.25
CA SER A 421 -14.21 19.02 13.56
C SER A 421 -12.75 18.90 13.12
N LEU A 422 -12.26 19.83 12.29
CA LEU A 422 -10.91 19.80 11.73
C LEU A 422 -9.86 19.70 12.85
N THR A 423 -9.04 18.66 12.80
CA THR A 423 -8.00 18.40 13.79
C THR A 423 -6.69 18.08 13.10
N LYS A 424 -5.60 18.77 13.49
CA LYS A 424 -4.25 18.43 13.03
C LYS A 424 -3.80 17.12 13.67
N VAL A 425 -3.31 16.18 12.87
CA VAL A 425 -2.88 14.85 13.34
C VAL A 425 -1.40 14.57 13.09
N ALA A 426 -0.77 15.29 12.18
CA ALA A 426 0.68 15.22 11.97
C ALA A 426 1.23 16.55 11.43
N GLN A 427 2.55 16.77 11.55
CA GLN A 427 3.25 17.92 10.98
C GLN A 427 4.69 17.58 10.63
N ILE A 428 5.19 18.11 9.53
CA ILE A 428 6.59 17.99 9.11
C ILE A 428 7.56 18.39 10.23
N ASP A 429 8.64 17.62 10.38
CA ASP A 429 9.79 17.89 11.23
C ASP A 429 11.06 18.13 10.39
N ARG A 430 11.33 19.41 10.10
CA ARG A 430 12.53 19.83 9.35
C ARG A 430 13.86 19.51 10.03
N SER A 431 13.86 19.12 11.30
CA SER A 431 15.09 18.73 12.00
C SER A 431 15.51 17.28 11.72
N ALA A 432 14.63 16.46 11.15
CA ALA A 432 14.85 15.05 10.85
C ALA A 432 15.62 14.86 9.53
N LEU A 433 16.90 15.24 9.52
CA LEU A 433 17.77 15.09 8.36
C LEU A 433 18.31 13.66 8.26
N PRO A 434 18.13 12.97 7.12
CA PRO A 434 18.79 11.69 6.87
C PRO A 434 20.32 11.82 6.87
N ALA A 435 21.00 10.76 7.31
CA ALA A 435 22.46 10.74 7.41
C ALA A 435 23.14 11.03 6.06
N GLY A 436 23.92 12.12 6.01
CA GLY A 436 24.67 12.53 4.82
C GLY A 436 23.91 13.41 3.83
N GLN A 437 22.62 13.66 4.04
CA GLN A 437 21.84 14.65 3.28
C GLN A 437 21.90 16.02 3.97
N THR A 438 21.62 17.08 3.21
CA THR A 438 21.59 18.46 3.73
C THR A 438 20.31 19.19 3.34
N ASP A 439 19.84 20.07 4.21
CA ASP A 439 18.79 21.05 3.92
C ASP A 439 19.42 22.46 3.90
N PRO A 440 19.60 23.09 2.73
CA PRO A 440 20.15 24.44 2.65
C PRO A 440 19.09 25.54 2.78
N SER A 441 17.81 25.19 2.93
CA SER A 441 16.71 26.13 3.16
C SER A 441 15.88 25.77 4.40
N PRO A 442 16.51 25.56 5.58
CA PRO A 442 15.85 25.00 6.76
C PRO A 442 14.83 25.94 7.42
N ASN A 443 14.78 27.20 6.99
CA ASN A 443 13.81 28.19 7.48
C ASN A 443 12.70 28.50 6.46
N ASP A 444 12.71 27.84 5.29
CA ASP A 444 11.65 28.00 4.29
C ASP A 444 10.49 27.03 4.60
N ILE A 445 9.55 27.51 5.42
CA ILE A 445 8.38 26.74 5.88
C ILE A 445 7.49 26.40 4.67
N GLY A 446 7.06 25.14 4.56
CA GLY A 446 6.31 24.59 3.44
C GLY A 446 7.19 24.32 2.20
N ASN A 447 8.50 24.20 2.38
CA ASN A 447 9.39 23.65 1.34
C ASN A 447 9.43 22.11 1.41
N TRP A 448 9.03 21.53 2.53
CA TRP A 448 8.67 20.12 2.58
C TRP A 448 7.17 20.04 2.78
N GLU A 449 6.58 19.01 2.19
CA GLU A 449 5.15 18.75 2.24
C GLU A 449 4.91 17.29 2.58
N THR A 450 3.74 17.05 3.15
CA THR A 450 3.21 15.69 3.24
C THR A 450 2.42 15.44 1.97
N SER A 451 2.62 14.31 1.32
CA SER A 451 1.96 13.96 0.06
C SER A 451 1.48 12.51 0.09
N GLY A 452 0.63 12.15 -0.88
CA GLY A 452 -0.03 10.86 -1.07
C GLY A 452 -0.52 10.21 0.22
N ILE A 453 -1.78 10.37 0.63
CA ILE A 453 -2.34 9.70 1.83
C ILE A 453 -3.38 8.66 1.46
N LEU A 454 -3.36 7.52 2.16
CA LEU A 454 -4.34 6.45 1.93
C LEU A 454 -4.62 5.64 3.21
N ASP A 455 -5.89 5.42 3.54
CA ASP A 455 -6.30 4.45 4.55
C ASP A 455 -5.97 3.03 4.08
N VAL A 456 -5.07 2.37 4.79
CA VAL A 456 -4.67 0.98 4.53
C VAL A 456 -5.06 0.04 5.67
N SER A 457 -5.85 0.53 6.63
CA SER A 457 -6.16 -0.18 7.86
C SER A 457 -6.65 -1.59 7.58
N THR A 458 -7.67 -1.74 6.72
CA THR A 458 -8.30 -3.02 6.42
C THR A 458 -7.37 -3.98 5.67
N LEU A 459 -6.50 -3.46 4.79
CA LEU A 459 -5.48 -4.25 4.09
C LEU A 459 -4.47 -4.88 5.06
N PHE A 460 -4.17 -4.17 6.14
CA PHE A 460 -3.28 -4.61 7.23
C PHE A 460 -4.03 -5.29 8.38
N GLY A 461 -5.31 -5.66 8.22
CA GLY A 461 -6.08 -6.38 9.23
C GLY A 461 -6.56 -5.53 10.41
N ASN A 462 -6.45 -4.20 10.30
CA ASN A 462 -6.76 -3.23 11.34
C ASN A 462 -8.13 -2.56 11.11
N ALA A 463 -8.69 -1.97 12.17
CA ALA A 463 -9.97 -1.28 12.08
C ALA A 463 -9.89 -0.03 11.18
N PRO A 464 -10.92 0.28 10.37
CA PRO A 464 -10.94 1.45 9.49
C PRO A 464 -10.44 2.75 10.13
N GLY A 465 -9.62 3.49 9.38
CA GLY A 465 -9.02 4.76 9.76
C GLY A 465 -8.14 4.74 11.01
N THR A 466 -7.48 3.61 11.28
CA THR A 466 -6.49 3.48 12.36
C THR A 466 -5.05 3.43 11.87
N GLN A 467 -4.82 3.14 10.60
CA GLN A 467 -3.51 3.06 9.97
C GLN A 467 -3.57 3.58 8.53
N PHE A 468 -2.75 4.59 8.25
CA PHE A 468 -2.62 5.20 6.94
C PHE A 468 -1.19 5.03 6.45
N ILE A 469 -1.02 4.93 5.14
CA ILE A 469 0.28 5.16 4.51
C ILE A 469 0.29 6.58 3.95
N PHE A 470 1.42 7.27 4.09
CA PHE A 470 1.64 8.55 3.43
C PHE A 470 3.11 8.78 3.11
N ASP A 471 3.40 9.76 2.26
CA ASP A 471 4.77 10.15 1.94
C ASP A 471 5.07 11.64 2.18
N VAL A 472 6.33 12.00 1.94
CA VAL A 472 6.87 13.34 2.13
C VAL A 472 7.71 13.70 0.91
N GLN A 473 7.40 14.84 0.30
CA GLN A 473 8.29 15.49 -0.65
C GLN A 473 9.15 16.51 0.10
N ALA A 474 10.44 16.22 0.22
CA ALA A 474 11.37 17.08 0.95
C ALA A 474 12.22 17.88 -0.04
N HIS A 475 11.61 18.83 -0.76
CA HIS A 475 12.20 19.48 -1.94
C HIS A 475 13.57 20.15 -1.69
N SER A 476 13.84 20.60 -0.46
CA SER A 476 15.13 21.21 -0.14
C SER A 476 16.24 20.19 0.09
N LEU A 477 15.92 18.95 0.46
CA LEU A 477 16.89 17.91 0.77
C LEU A 477 17.72 17.50 -0.45
N ARG A 478 19.03 17.48 -0.26
CA ARG A 478 20.02 17.19 -1.30
C ARG A 478 21.25 16.49 -0.74
N ASP A 479 22.18 16.18 -1.63
CA ASP A 479 23.47 15.53 -1.36
C ASP A 479 23.37 14.09 -0.84
N GLY A 480 24.53 13.51 -0.48
CA GLY A 480 24.61 12.17 0.09
C GLY A 480 23.99 11.10 -0.80
N THR A 481 23.16 10.25 -0.19
CA THR A 481 22.53 9.10 -0.85
C THR A 481 21.60 9.48 -2.00
N ILE A 482 21.07 10.71 -2.05
CA ILE A 482 20.28 11.21 -3.21
C ILE A 482 21.12 11.18 -4.51
N ILE A 483 22.44 11.31 -4.39
CA ILE A 483 23.37 11.22 -5.52
C ILE A 483 24.05 9.84 -5.53
N THR A 484 24.51 9.37 -4.37
CA THR A 484 25.43 8.22 -4.30
C THR A 484 24.75 6.85 -4.25
N ALA A 485 23.43 6.76 -4.06
CA ALA A 485 22.74 5.46 -4.00
C ALA A 485 22.77 4.74 -5.35
N THR A 486 22.49 5.47 -6.43
CA THR A 486 22.67 5.00 -7.82
C THR A 486 24.05 5.36 -8.37
N ASN A 487 24.60 6.52 -7.99
CA ASN A 487 25.94 6.99 -8.36
C ASN A 487 26.17 7.02 -9.89
N ILE A 488 25.14 7.42 -10.64
CA ILE A 488 25.13 7.49 -12.11
C ILE A 488 25.59 8.89 -12.55
N ASP A 489 26.44 8.91 -13.58
CA ASP A 489 26.80 10.07 -14.39
C ASP A 489 26.07 9.91 -15.73
N GLY A 490 24.89 10.52 -15.83
CA GLY A 490 23.93 10.26 -16.90
C GLY A 490 24.33 10.92 -18.22
N ASN A 491 25.03 12.04 -18.14
CA ASN A 491 25.49 12.82 -19.28
C ASN A 491 26.97 12.55 -19.67
N GLY A 492 27.74 11.87 -18.79
CA GLY A 492 29.13 11.49 -19.03
C GLY A 492 30.14 12.62 -18.88
N ASP A 493 29.79 13.71 -18.19
CA ASP A 493 30.66 14.88 -17.99
C ASP A 493 31.64 14.73 -16.82
N GLY A 494 31.54 13.63 -16.06
CA GLY A 494 32.36 13.33 -14.89
C GLY A 494 31.76 13.80 -13.56
N THR A 495 30.64 14.53 -13.58
CA THR A 495 29.94 15.08 -12.41
C THR A 495 28.60 14.41 -12.23
N LYS A 496 28.41 13.75 -11.09
CA LYS A 496 27.13 13.14 -10.76
C LYS A 496 26.25 14.15 -10.06
N THR A 497 25.05 14.37 -10.57
CA THR A 497 24.10 15.33 -10.01
C THR A 497 22.87 14.64 -9.44
N ARG A 498 22.14 15.32 -8.56
CA ARG A 498 20.86 14.80 -8.05
C ARG A 498 19.84 14.62 -9.17
N GLN A 499 19.81 15.53 -10.16
CA GLN A 499 18.92 15.49 -11.33
C GLN A 499 19.07 14.20 -12.16
N GLU A 500 20.27 13.62 -12.21
CA GLU A 500 20.52 12.37 -12.94
C GLU A 500 20.29 11.10 -12.10
N ASN A 501 20.02 11.28 -10.79
CA ASN A 501 19.92 10.21 -9.80
C ASN A 501 18.53 10.23 -9.14
N LEU A 502 18.39 10.63 -7.88
CA LEU A 502 17.12 10.57 -7.16
C LEU A 502 16.37 11.90 -7.05
N VAL A 503 16.90 12.97 -7.67
CA VAL A 503 16.35 14.33 -7.67
C VAL A 503 16.40 15.00 -6.30
N GLU A 504 15.70 14.50 -5.28
CA GLU A 504 15.64 15.09 -3.92
C GLU A 504 15.21 14.07 -2.86
N GLY A 505 15.05 14.52 -1.61
CA GLY A 505 14.74 13.65 -0.48
C GLY A 505 13.24 13.41 -0.29
N GLY A 506 12.92 12.58 0.71
CA GLY A 506 11.55 12.25 1.09
C GLY A 506 11.48 10.96 1.89
N GLN A 507 10.30 10.60 2.35
CA GLN A 507 10.03 9.38 3.10
C GLN A 507 8.68 8.80 2.75
N LEU A 508 8.53 7.48 2.90
CA LEU A 508 7.26 6.77 2.92
C LEU A 508 7.06 6.24 4.34
N SER A 509 5.91 6.51 4.95
CA SER A 509 5.67 6.28 6.37
C SER A 509 4.25 5.82 6.66
N PHE A 510 4.07 5.04 7.73
CA PHE A 510 2.76 4.84 8.33
C PHE A 510 2.41 5.98 9.28
N LEU A 511 1.16 6.46 9.22
CA LEU A 511 0.53 7.28 10.25
C LEU A 511 -0.45 6.40 11.03
N ILE A 512 -0.23 6.27 12.33
CA ILE A 512 -0.98 5.36 13.20
C ILE A 512 -1.80 6.17 14.20
N ALA A 513 -3.10 5.91 14.25
CA ALA A 513 -4.02 6.61 15.13
C ALA A 513 -3.82 6.22 16.61
N PRO A 514 -4.07 7.14 17.58
CA PRO A 514 -3.94 6.84 19.01
C PRO A 514 -4.87 5.72 19.49
N THR A 515 -5.95 5.45 18.77
CA THR A 515 -6.92 4.40 19.08
C THR A 515 -6.60 3.07 18.38
N ALA A 516 -5.51 3.00 17.61
CA ALA A 516 -5.15 1.81 16.86
C ALA A 516 -4.81 0.64 17.81
N LYS A 517 -5.37 -0.53 17.50
CA LYS A 517 -4.96 -1.82 18.03
C LYS A 517 -4.48 -2.64 16.86
N LEU A 518 -3.20 -2.43 16.55
CA LEU A 518 -2.56 -2.99 15.38
C LEU A 518 -2.31 -4.49 15.58
N ILE A 519 -2.62 -5.34 14.60
CA ILE A 519 -2.26 -6.78 14.62
C ILE A 519 -0.74 -7.01 14.69
N GLN A 520 0.03 -5.97 14.42
CA GLN A 520 1.49 -5.96 14.51
C GLN A 520 1.96 -5.78 15.96
N SER A 521 1.06 -5.36 16.87
CA SER A 521 1.35 -5.18 18.29
C SER A 521 1.30 -6.51 19.03
N SER A 522 2.25 -6.72 19.93
CA SER A 522 2.21 -7.90 20.81
C SER A 522 1.17 -7.73 21.92
N SER A 523 0.32 -8.74 22.11
CA SER A 523 -0.58 -8.82 23.26
C SER A 523 -0.14 -9.88 24.27
N LEU A 524 -0.37 -9.62 25.55
CA LEU A 524 -0.23 -10.63 26.60
C LEU A 524 -1.58 -11.30 26.84
N VAL A 525 -1.63 -12.61 26.61
CA VAL A 525 -2.79 -13.48 26.76
C VAL A 525 -2.53 -14.42 27.93
N THR A 526 -3.37 -14.34 28.95
CA THR A 526 -3.27 -15.20 30.13
C THR A 526 -4.49 -16.11 30.22
N GLY A 527 -4.29 -17.41 30.11
CA GLY A 527 -5.23 -18.44 30.52
C GLY A 527 -4.94 -18.89 31.95
N ALA A 528 -4.56 -18.01 32.87
CA ALA A 528 -3.97 -18.38 34.17
C ALA A 528 -4.97 -18.97 35.18
N THR A 529 -5.63 -20.08 34.83
CA THR A 529 -6.38 -20.89 35.77
C THR A 529 -5.50 -22.03 36.30
N SER A 530 -6.00 -22.75 37.30
CA SER A 530 -5.36 -23.97 37.80
C SER A 530 -6.00 -25.22 37.21
N GLY A 531 -6.79 -25.07 36.15
CA GLY A 531 -7.51 -26.13 35.45
C GLY A 531 -7.25 -26.03 33.96
N ALA A 532 -7.92 -26.86 33.17
CA ALA A 532 -7.76 -26.85 31.71
C ALA A 532 -8.26 -25.55 31.08
N ASP A 533 -7.40 -24.92 30.28
CA ASP A 533 -7.67 -23.71 29.51
C ASP A 533 -7.70 -23.99 28.00
N THR A 534 -8.51 -23.24 27.26
CA THR A 534 -8.57 -23.30 25.79
C THR A 534 -8.41 -21.90 25.24
N ILE A 535 -7.30 -21.66 24.56
CA ILE A 535 -6.90 -20.37 23.99
C ILE A 535 -6.81 -20.51 22.47
N GLU A 536 -7.69 -19.82 21.76
CA GLU A 536 -7.84 -19.92 20.31
C GLU A 536 -7.75 -18.54 19.66
N ALA A 537 -6.91 -18.39 18.63
CA ALA A 537 -6.71 -17.12 17.95
C ALA A 537 -8.01 -16.59 17.32
N GLY A 538 -8.29 -15.30 17.48
CA GLY A 538 -9.52 -14.65 17.02
C GLY A 538 -10.79 -14.98 17.82
N ILE A 539 -10.72 -15.93 18.77
CA ILE A 539 -11.83 -16.32 19.66
C ILE A 539 -11.55 -15.84 21.08
N SER A 540 -10.34 -16.10 21.57
CA SER A 540 -9.90 -15.71 22.91
C SER A 540 -9.59 -14.23 22.97
N THR A 541 -10.02 -13.57 24.05
CA THR A 541 -9.85 -12.12 24.17
C THR A 541 -8.38 -11.75 24.22
N GLY A 542 -7.95 -10.94 23.25
CA GLY A 542 -6.58 -10.43 23.16
C GLY A 542 -5.58 -11.39 22.51
N PHE A 543 -6.03 -12.52 21.97
CA PHE A 543 -5.20 -13.42 21.19
C PHE A 543 -5.65 -13.36 19.72
N ASP A 544 -4.92 -12.66 18.88
CA ASP A 544 -5.18 -12.62 17.43
C ASP A 544 -4.32 -13.64 16.66
N GLY A 545 -3.35 -14.25 17.35
CA GLY A 545 -2.48 -15.27 16.79
C GLY A 545 -1.25 -14.70 16.09
N ILE A 546 -0.95 -13.42 16.27
CA ILE A 546 0.16 -12.72 15.60
C ILE A 546 1.00 -12.01 16.65
N ASN A 547 2.28 -12.40 16.76
CA ASN A 547 3.23 -11.73 17.66
C ASN A 547 2.78 -11.68 19.14
N ASP A 548 1.90 -12.61 19.56
CA ASP A 548 1.33 -12.63 20.90
C ASP A 548 2.18 -13.40 21.90
N ILE A 549 1.96 -13.16 23.18
CA ILE A 549 2.54 -13.92 24.28
C ILE A 549 1.42 -14.62 25.04
N VAL A 550 1.40 -15.95 25.02
CA VAL A 550 0.37 -16.79 25.65
C VAL A 550 0.96 -17.53 26.85
N PHE A 551 0.28 -17.46 27.99
CA PHE A 551 0.58 -18.25 29.20
C PHE A 551 -0.69 -18.90 29.75
N THR A 552 -0.75 -20.24 29.85
CA THR A 552 -1.93 -20.95 30.39
C THR A 552 -1.70 -21.47 31.82
N GLY A 553 -0.55 -22.07 32.12
CA GLY A 553 -0.11 -22.28 33.49
C GLY A 553 -0.25 -23.73 33.96
N ALA A 554 -1.32 -24.09 34.67
CA ALA A 554 -1.46 -25.45 35.18
C ALA A 554 -2.83 -26.02 34.82
N GLY A 555 -2.85 -27.22 34.24
CA GLY A 555 -4.04 -27.76 33.60
C GLY A 555 -3.64 -28.49 32.33
N ASN A 556 -4.55 -29.29 31.78
CA ASN A 556 -4.33 -29.82 30.44
C ASN A 556 -4.88 -28.80 29.46
N ASP A 557 -4.00 -28.00 28.88
CA ASP A 557 -4.36 -26.80 28.14
C ASP A 557 -4.33 -27.04 26.64
N THR A 558 -5.08 -26.22 25.90
CA THR A 558 -5.05 -26.21 24.44
C THR A 558 -4.81 -24.78 23.96
N VAL A 559 -3.77 -24.60 23.15
CA VAL A 559 -3.49 -23.33 22.48
C VAL A 559 -3.51 -23.55 20.97
N ASP A 560 -4.41 -22.87 20.27
CA ASP A 560 -4.51 -22.93 18.80
C ASP A 560 -4.23 -21.54 18.19
N SER A 561 -2.99 -21.34 17.73
CA SER A 561 -2.64 -20.14 16.96
C SER A 561 -3.02 -20.26 15.48
N VAL A 562 -3.08 -21.48 14.95
CA VAL A 562 -3.26 -21.78 13.52
C VAL A 562 -4.67 -21.40 13.04
N ILE A 563 -5.68 -21.49 13.91
CA ILE A 563 -7.05 -21.06 13.61
C ILE A 563 -7.15 -19.56 13.25
N GLY A 564 -6.15 -18.75 13.62
CA GLY A 564 -6.02 -17.34 13.22
C GLY A 564 -5.76 -17.16 11.71
N GLY A 565 -5.50 -18.24 10.97
CA GLY A 565 -5.36 -18.24 9.52
C GLY A 565 -3.97 -17.87 9.05
N ALA A 566 -3.87 -17.39 7.80
CA ALA A 566 -2.59 -17.21 7.10
C ALA A 566 -1.65 -16.17 7.74
N LEU A 567 -2.19 -15.25 8.55
CA LEU A 567 -1.38 -14.26 9.27
C LEU A 567 -0.76 -14.82 10.55
N ALA A 568 -1.29 -15.92 11.10
CA ALA A 568 -0.84 -16.48 12.36
C ALA A 568 0.66 -16.76 12.34
N SER A 569 1.40 -16.07 13.20
CA SER A 569 2.85 -16.16 13.20
C SER A 569 3.50 -15.48 14.40
N GLY A 570 4.65 -16.00 14.81
CA GLY A 570 5.59 -15.30 15.70
C GLY A 570 5.15 -15.22 17.16
N ASN A 571 4.22 -16.06 17.57
CA ASN A 571 3.73 -16.11 18.95
C ASN A 571 4.77 -16.72 19.89
N ARG A 572 4.72 -16.36 21.16
CA ARG A 572 5.43 -17.02 22.26
C ARG A 572 4.41 -17.70 23.15
N ILE A 573 4.36 -19.02 23.12
CA ILE A 573 3.36 -19.84 23.79
C ILE A 573 4.05 -20.65 24.88
N ASP A 574 3.57 -20.57 26.12
CA ASP A 574 4.06 -21.32 27.28
C ASP A 574 2.86 -21.90 28.03
N THR A 575 2.69 -23.23 27.97
CA THR A 575 1.50 -23.89 28.53
C THR A 575 1.69 -24.36 29.96
N GLY A 576 2.93 -24.61 30.38
CA GLY A 576 3.31 -24.75 31.79
C GLY A 576 3.27 -26.20 32.28
N SER A 577 2.21 -26.63 32.96
CA SER A 577 2.15 -27.98 33.55
C SER A 577 0.84 -28.68 33.31
N GLY A 578 0.90 -29.90 32.79
CA GLY A 578 -0.24 -30.72 32.40
C GLY A 578 0.09 -31.45 31.12
N ALA A 579 -0.89 -32.16 30.56
CA ALA A 579 -0.74 -32.73 29.22
C ALA A 579 -1.39 -31.77 28.22
N ASP A 580 -0.58 -30.95 27.59
CA ASP A 580 -1.01 -29.81 26.78
C ASP A 580 -1.03 -30.14 25.28
N THR A 581 -1.79 -29.37 24.53
CA THR A 581 -1.82 -29.45 23.05
C THR A 581 -1.64 -28.07 22.46
N ILE A 582 -0.63 -27.90 21.61
CA ILE A 582 -0.26 -26.63 21.01
C ILE A 582 -0.29 -26.79 19.49
N PHE A 583 -1.21 -26.10 18.82
CA PHE A 583 -1.17 -25.92 17.37
C PHE A 583 -0.27 -24.73 17.07
N VAL A 584 0.85 -25.00 16.41
CA VAL A 584 1.97 -24.08 16.25
C VAL A 584 1.92 -23.48 14.85
N ALA A 585 1.86 -22.16 14.76
CA ALA A 585 1.90 -21.44 13.48
C ALA A 585 3.34 -21.11 13.05
N ASN A 586 3.49 -20.41 11.92
CA ASN A 586 4.80 -20.04 11.40
C ASN A 586 5.59 -19.19 12.40
N ASN A 587 6.89 -19.44 12.56
CA ASN A 587 7.78 -18.69 13.45
C ASN A 587 7.37 -18.67 14.95
N ASP A 588 6.37 -19.43 15.36
CA ASP A 588 5.97 -19.53 16.76
C ASP A 588 7.08 -20.16 17.62
N ARG A 589 7.10 -19.78 18.89
CA ARG A 589 7.98 -20.31 19.93
C ARG A 589 7.11 -20.91 21.02
N ALA A 590 6.97 -22.23 21.00
CA ALA A 590 6.09 -22.98 21.88
C ALA A 590 6.88 -23.79 22.93
N PHE A 591 6.41 -23.77 24.16
CA PHE A 591 6.97 -24.47 25.32
C PHE A 591 5.85 -25.22 26.05
N GLY A 592 5.96 -26.54 26.14
CA GLY A 592 4.95 -27.43 26.78
C GLY A 592 5.12 -27.43 28.29
N GLY A 593 6.36 -27.63 28.74
CA GLY A 593 6.75 -27.49 30.13
C GLY A 593 6.83 -28.85 30.82
N SER A 594 5.87 -29.23 31.65
CA SER A 594 5.87 -30.53 32.32
C SER A 594 4.59 -31.32 32.08
N GLY A 595 4.73 -32.58 31.70
CA GLY A 595 3.66 -33.49 31.34
C GLY A 595 3.90 -34.01 29.93
N ASN A 596 2.92 -34.74 29.37
CA ASN A 596 3.10 -35.33 28.05
C ASN A 596 2.35 -34.44 27.04
N ASP A 597 3.10 -33.62 26.32
CA ASP A 597 2.57 -32.56 25.49
C ASP A 597 2.54 -32.95 24.01
N ILE A 598 1.67 -32.27 23.26
CA ILE A 598 1.50 -32.46 21.82
C ILE A 598 1.73 -31.14 21.10
N PHE A 599 2.64 -31.13 20.12
CA PHE A 599 2.88 -30.00 19.23
C PHE A 599 2.42 -30.34 17.82
N GLU A 600 1.42 -29.62 17.31
CA GLU A 600 0.88 -29.75 15.95
C GLU A 600 1.41 -28.60 15.08
N ALA A 601 2.55 -28.84 14.42
CA ALA A 601 3.28 -27.86 13.59
C ALA A 601 3.40 -28.32 12.11
N THR A 602 2.55 -29.25 11.67
CA THR A 602 2.64 -29.93 10.36
C THR A 602 2.70 -28.96 9.17
N ASP A 603 1.92 -27.87 9.22
CA ASP A 603 1.86 -26.85 8.16
C ASP A 603 2.75 -25.63 8.44
N ALA A 604 3.49 -25.65 9.55
CA ALA A 604 4.30 -24.53 9.99
C ALA A 604 5.74 -24.62 9.52
N SER A 605 6.38 -23.45 9.48
CA SER A 605 7.80 -23.30 9.21
C SER A 605 8.47 -22.28 10.13
N GLY A 606 9.78 -22.42 10.32
CA GLY A 606 10.57 -21.48 11.15
C GLY A 606 10.23 -21.49 12.64
N TYR A 607 9.41 -22.44 13.11
CA TYR A 607 8.98 -22.57 14.50
C TYR A 607 10.11 -23.06 15.42
N ARG A 608 9.91 -22.86 16.73
CA ARG A 608 10.68 -23.49 17.80
C ARG A 608 9.73 -24.13 18.80
N ALA A 609 9.78 -25.45 18.93
CA ALA A 609 9.01 -26.22 19.90
C ALA A 609 9.94 -26.85 20.94
N SER A 610 9.52 -26.85 22.21
CA SER A 610 10.24 -27.45 23.32
C SER A 610 9.25 -28.18 24.24
N GLY A 611 9.39 -29.50 24.35
CA GLY A 611 8.52 -30.36 25.14
C GLY A 611 8.72 -30.13 26.63
N GLY A 612 9.94 -30.37 27.11
CA GLY A 612 10.31 -30.12 28.49
C GLY A 612 10.45 -31.43 29.25
N ALA A 613 9.59 -31.69 30.24
CA ALA A 613 9.66 -32.91 31.03
C ALA A 613 8.41 -33.77 30.82
N GLY A 614 8.58 -35.00 30.36
CA GLY A 614 7.52 -35.94 30.03
C GLY A 614 7.77 -36.56 28.67
N ASN A 615 6.83 -37.37 28.18
CA ASN A 615 6.97 -38.01 26.86
C ASN A 615 6.15 -37.22 25.85
N ASP A 616 6.82 -36.44 25.02
CA ASP A 616 6.21 -35.44 24.15
C ASP A 616 6.12 -35.91 22.69
N ASP A 617 5.05 -35.50 22.02
CA ASP A 617 4.79 -35.76 20.60
C ASP A 617 4.90 -34.49 19.78
N PHE A 618 5.71 -34.53 18.72
CA PHE A 618 5.88 -33.43 17.78
C PHE A 618 5.48 -33.84 16.38
N PHE A 619 4.48 -33.17 15.81
CA PHE A 619 4.12 -33.26 14.39
C PHE A 619 4.65 -32.03 13.67
N LEU A 620 5.62 -32.23 12.79
CA LEU A 620 6.57 -31.20 12.37
C LEU A 620 6.47 -30.91 10.88
N GLY A 621 6.33 -29.63 10.54
CA GLY A 621 6.46 -29.12 9.17
C GLY A 621 7.92 -28.98 8.75
N SER A 622 8.32 -27.78 8.31
CA SER A 622 9.63 -27.57 7.67
C SER A 622 10.48 -26.48 8.32
N ASN A 623 11.81 -26.58 8.18
CA ASN A 623 12.77 -25.56 8.62
C ASN A 623 12.60 -25.10 10.10
N GLY A 624 12.08 -25.98 10.96
CA GLY A 624 11.83 -25.70 12.38
C GLY A 624 12.90 -26.28 13.31
N ARG A 625 12.71 -26.03 14.60
CA ARG A 625 13.53 -26.59 15.68
C ARG A 625 12.63 -27.26 16.71
N ALA A 626 12.88 -28.53 17.00
CA ALA A 626 12.15 -29.28 18.02
C ALA A 626 13.12 -29.88 19.04
N LEU A 627 12.83 -29.68 20.32
CA LEU A 627 13.60 -30.19 21.44
C LEU A 627 12.65 -30.99 22.34
N GLY A 628 12.93 -32.28 22.51
CA GLY A 628 12.14 -33.18 23.36
C GLY A 628 12.31 -32.81 24.83
N GLY A 629 13.43 -33.22 25.42
CA GLY A 629 13.82 -32.82 26.77
C GLY A 629 14.07 -34.03 27.66
N ASP A 630 13.46 -34.07 28.83
CA ASP A 630 13.49 -35.23 29.72
C ASP A 630 12.31 -36.15 29.40
N GLY A 631 12.54 -37.37 28.95
CA GLY A 631 11.50 -38.34 28.62
C GLY A 631 11.74 -39.03 27.29
N SER A 632 10.83 -39.90 26.89
CA SER A 632 10.89 -40.64 25.62
C SER A 632 10.03 -39.95 24.59
N ASP A 633 10.64 -39.14 23.74
CA ASP A 633 9.95 -38.22 22.84
C ASP A 633 9.81 -38.78 21.42
N ARG A 634 8.81 -38.28 20.69
CA ARG A 634 8.53 -38.71 19.31
C ARG A 634 8.40 -37.52 18.38
N PHE A 635 9.21 -37.52 17.33
CA PHE A 635 9.21 -36.48 16.29
C PHE A 635 8.73 -37.07 14.97
N PHE A 636 7.61 -36.59 14.45
CA PHE A 636 7.01 -36.97 13.18
C PHE A 636 7.21 -35.85 12.17
N VAL A 637 8.14 -36.02 11.24
CA VAL A 637 8.45 -35.00 10.23
C VAL A 637 7.63 -35.22 8.97
N GLY A 638 6.79 -34.24 8.63
CA GLY A 638 6.02 -34.17 7.41
C GLY A 638 6.84 -33.74 6.18
N THR A 639 6.17 -33.14 5.20
CA THR A 639 6.79 -32.72 3.94
C THR A 639 7.68 -31.48 4.11
N GLY A 640 8.72 -31.35 3.29
CA GLY A 640 9.64 -30.21 3.30
C GLY A 640 10.99 -30.53 3.95
N GLY A 641 10.96 -30.98 5.21
CA GLY A 641 12.15 -31.29 6.01
C GLY A 641 12.97 -30.06 6.43
N GLY A 642 14.29 -30.19 6.55
CA GLY A 642 15.17 -29.10 6.99
C GLY A 642 15.09 -28.76 8.48
N ASN A 643 14.50 -29.64 9.29
CA ASN A 643 14.33 -29.42 10.73
C ASN A 643 15.61 -29.75 11.51
N PHE A 644 15.77 -29.09 12.67
CA PHE A 644 16.78 -29.44 13.67
C PHE A 644 16.11 -30.09 14.88
N LEU A 645 16.46 -31.35 15.15
CA LEU A 645 15.81 -32.20 16.15
C LEU A 645 16.82 -32.59 17.24
N SER A 646 16.39 -32.49 18.50
CA SER A 646 17.15 -32.97 19.67
C SER A 646 16.19 -33.76 20.55
N GLY A 647 16.53 -35.03 20.83
CA GLY A 647 15.70 -35.89 21.68
C GLY A 647 15.89 -35.53 23.15
N GLY A 648 17.14 -35.36 23.59
CA GLY A 648 17.46 -35.13 24.98
C GLY A 648 17.72 -36.43 25.74
N ALA A 649 17.02 -36.61 26.86
CA ALA A 649 17.23 -37.70 27.79
C ALA A 649 16.05 -38.69 27.77
N GLY A 650 16.23 -39.83 27.12
CA GLY A 650 15.29 -40.94 27.15
C GLY A 650 15.52 -41.84 25.95
N ALA A 651 14.52 -42.63 25.58
CA ALA A 651 14.56 -43.41 24.35
C ALA A 651 13.69 -42.74 23.30
N ASP A 652 14.33 -41.96 22.43
CA ASP A 652 13.66 -41.03 21.51
C ASP A 652 13.46 -41.63 20.12
N GLN A 653 12.41 -41.16 19.44
CA GLN A 653 12.03 -41.65 18.12
C GLN A 653 11.98 -40.50 17.11
N PHE A 654 12.83 -40.57 16.09
CA PHE A 654 12.90 -39.58 15.02
C PHE A 654 12.31 -40.14 13.72
N TRP A 655 11.01 -39.96 13.50
CA TRP A 655 10.30 -40.36 12.29
C TRP A 655 10.51 -39.35 11.17
N ILE A 656 11.66 -39.45 10.50
CA ILE A 656 12.16 -38.51 9.48
C ILE A 656 11.52 -38.65 8.09
N PHE A 657 10.62 -39.62 7.93
CA PHE A 657 9.93 -39.94 6.69
C PHE A 657 8.53 -40.41 7.06
N THR A 658 7.52 -39.60 6.76
CA THR A 658 6.11 -39.99 6.90
C THR A 658 5.44 -39.85 5.53
N ALA A 659 5.06 -40.99 4.93
CA ALA A 659 4.50 -41.14 3.58
C ALA A 659 5.43 -40.76 2.41
N GLU A 660 6.10 -39.60 2.43
CA GLU A 660 6.98 -39.13 1.36
C GLU A 660 8.36 -38.71 1.88
N ALA A 661 9.37 -38.73 0.98
CA ALA A 661 10.72 -38.30 1.30
C ALA A 661 10.78 -36.78 1.49
N PRO A 662 11.45 -36.26 2.53
CA PRO A 662 11.61 -34.82 2.67
C PRO A 662 12.44 -34.25 1.52
N SER A 663 12.07 -33.06 1.04
CA SER A 663 12.82 -32.33 0.01
C SER A 663 14.16 -31.78 0.51
N SER A 664 14.31 -31.64 1.83
CA SER A 664 15.54 -31.22 2.51
C SER A 664 15.84 -32.12 3.69
N SER A 665 17.11 -32.50 3.85
CA SER A 665 17.57 -33.36 4.94
C SER A 665 17.27 -32.75 6.31
N ASN A 666 16.69 -33.53 7.23
CA ASN A 666 16.57 -33.15 8.63
C ASN A 666 17.88 -33.38 9.37
N THR A 667 18.17 -32.61 10.40
CA THR A 667 19.38 -32.76 11.22
C THR A 667 19.00 -33.20 12.63
N VAL A 668 19.45 -34.40 13.02
CA VAL A 668 19.34 -34.89 14.40
C VAL A 668 20.64 -34.57 15.13
N LEU A 669 20.54 -33.90 16.27
CA LEU A 669 21.67 -33.25 16.94
C LEU A 669 22.39 -34.17 17.95
N ASP A 670 21.68 -35.11 18.56
CA ASP A 670 22.14 -35.83 19.76
C ASP A 670 21.84 -37.35 19.76
N PHE A 671 21.57 -37.93 18.58
CA PHE A 671 21.20 -39.34 18.42
C PHE A 671 22.13 -40.33 19.16
N GLN A 672 21.56 -41.16 20.04
CA GLN A 672 22.26 -42.18 20.83
C GLN A 672 21.95 -43.59 20.32
N ALA A 673 22.93 -44.19 19.64
CA ALA A 673 22.80 -45.55 19.12
C ALA A 673 22.57 -46.59 20.25
N GLY A 674 21.48 -47.34 20.12
CA GLY A 674 21.08 -48.38 21.09
C GLY A 674 20.04 -47.90 22.11
N THR A 675 19.76 -46.60 22.13
CA THR A 675 18.70 -45.98 22.92
C THR A 675 17.63 -45.41 21.99
N ASP A 676 18.06 -44.59 21.03
CA ASP A 676 17.17 -43.90 20.10
C ASP A 676 17.00 -44.67 18.79
N VAL A 677 15.91 -44.37 18.08
CA VAL A 677 15.60 -44.96 16.78
C VAL A 677 15.24 -43.91 15.73
N LEU A 678 15.63 -44.19 14.49
CA LEU A 678 15.19 -43.45 13.31
C LEU A 678 14.03 -44.20 12.65
N GLY A 679 12.89 -43.54 12.54
CA GLY A 679 11.65 -44.09 12.04
C GLY A 679 11.36 -43.72 10.59
N PHE A 680 10.74 -44.66 9.87
CA PHE A 680 10.15 -44.45 8.55
C PHE A 680 8.73 -45.01 8.55
N GLN A 681 7.74 -44.11 8.51
CA GLN A 681 6.33 -44.46 8.54
C GLN A 681 5.74 -44.37 7.12
N GLY A 682 5.02 -45.41 6.70
CA GLY A 682 4.47 -45.51 5.34
C GLY A 682 5.54 -45.78 4.27
N ALA A 683 6.74 -46.18 4.67
CA ALA A 683 7.84 -46.46 3.77
C ALA A 683 7.62 -47.76 2.99
N SER A 684 7.84 -47.73 1.68
CA SER A 684 7.82 -48.92 0.81
C SER A 684 9.18 -49.63 0.73
N PHE A 685 10.13 -49.26 1.59
CA PHE A 685 11.53 -49.71 1.59
C PHE A 685 11.96 -50.17 2.99
N GLY A 686 13.08 -50.87 3.08
CA GLY A 686 13.65 -51.33 4.34
C GLY A 686 15.09 -50.87 4.57
N PHE A 687 15.69 -51.35 5.65
CA PHE A 687 17.06 -51.00 6.06
C PHE A 687 18.11 -51.21 4.95
N ALA A 688 17.94 -52.23 4.11
CA ALA A 688 18.87 -52.54 3.02
C ALA A 688 18.88 -51.47 1.90
N ASP A 689 17.83 -50.67 1.80
CA ASP A 689 17.67 -49.64 0.76
C ASP A 689 18.27 -48.28 1.16
N LEU A 690 18.69 -48.16 2.43
CA LEU A 690 19.29 -46.94 2.96
C LEU A 690 20.77 -46.84 2.62
N ILE A 691 21.17 -45.70 2.06
CA ILE A 691 22.56 -45.32 1.87
C ILE A 691 23.03 -44.59 3.13
N ARG A 692 24.10 -45.09 3.75
CA ARG A 692 24.68 -44.55 4.99
C ARG A 692 26.12 -44.18 4.71
N THR A 693 26.45 -42.89 4.76
CA THR A 693 27.79 -42.40 4.40
C THR A 693 28.15 -41.19 5.24
N GLY A 694 29.27 -41.28 5.96
CA GLY A 694 29.66 -40.27 6.93
C GLY A 694 28.55 -40.06 7.95
N ASN A 695 28.05 -38.84 8.07
CA ASN A 695 26.94 -38.49 8.96
C ASN A 695 25.55 -38.50 8.29
N THR A 696 25.44 -38.96 7.04
CA THR A 696 24.21 -38.83 6.23
C THR A 696 23.51 -40.16 6.00
N ILE A 697 22.18 -40.15 6.10
CA ILE A 697 21.28 -41.20 5.65
C ILE A 697 20.53 -40.69 4.42
N ALA A 698 20.53 -41.49 3.36
CA ALA A 698 19.91 -41.17 2.09
C ALA A 698 19.05 -42.32 1.56
N PHE A 699 18.01 -41.98 0.81
CA PHE A 699 17.14 -42.90 0.10
C PHE A 699 16.79 -42.32 -1.27
N GLY A 700 16.74 -43.16 -2.31
CA GLY A 700 16.39 -42.70 -3.67
C GLY A 700 17.34 -41.65 -4.26
N GLY A 701 18.57 -41.54 -3.74
CA GLY A 701 19.55 -40.51 -4.13
C GLY A 701 19.45 -39.18 -3.37
N ASN A 702 18.44 -39.02 -2.49
CA ASN A 702 18.24 -37.82 -1.69
C ASN A 702 18.69 -38.04 -0.25
N ALA A 703 19.39 -37.06 0.33
CA ALA A 703 19.68 -37.03 1.77
C ALA A 703 18.40 -36.72 2.54
N ILE A 704 18.02 -37.60 3.47
CA ILE A 704 16.78 -37.49 4.24
C ILE A 704 17.04 -37.18 5.72
N ALA A 705 18.22 -37.58 6.23
CA ALA A 705 18.68 -37.18 7.54
C ALA A 705 20.20 -37.04 7.63
N THR A 706 20.62 -36.16 8.53
CA THR A 706 22.01 -35.93 8.93
C THR A 706 22.11 -36.07 10.45
N LEU A 707 23.04 -36.89 10.94
CA LEU A 707 23.22 -37.14 12.37
C LEU A 707 24.51 -36.49 12.86
N THR A 708 24.41 -35.52 13.76
CA THR A 708 25.59 -34.80 14.25
C THR A 708 26.43 -35.71 15.14
N GLY A 709 27.74 -35.79 14.87
CA GLY A 709 28.68 -36.59 15.67
C GLY A 709 28.56 -38.11 15.52
N VAL A 710 27.67 -38.61 14.66
CA VAL A 710 27.45 -40.06 14.45
C VAL A 710 27.96 -40.49 13.08
N ASP A 711 28.79 -41.53 13.05
CA ASP A 711 29.12 -42.23 11.80
C ASP A 711 28.00 -43.22 11.47
N THR A 712 27.18 -42.89 10.48
CA THR A 712 26.01 -43.66 10.05
C THR A 712 26.35 -45.05 9.53
N SER A 713 27.61 -45.29 9.11
CA SER A 713 28.05 -46.62 8.68
C SER A 713 28.10 -47.64 9.83
N SER A 714 28.20 -47.16 11.07
CA SER A 714 28.21 -47.99 12.28
C SER A 714 26.83 -48.44 12.74
N LEU A 715 25.75 -47.83 12.22
CA LEU A 715 24.38 -48.13 12.61
C LEU A 715 23.91 -49.48 12.07
N THR A 716 23.07 -50.17 12.85
CA THR A 716 22.48 -51.48 12.49
C THR A 716 20.99 -51.36 12.32
N SER A 717 20.32 -52.41 11.83
CA SER A 717 18.86 -52.42 11.70
C SER A 717 18.12 -52.18 13.03
N ALA A 718 18.76 -52.39 14.19
CA ALA A 718 18.17 -52.10 15.49
C ALA A 718 18.05 -50.59 15.80
N ASN A 719 18.78 -49.74 15.07
CA ASN A 719 18.69 -48.27 15.17
C ASN A 719 17.58 -47.68 14.32
N PHE A 720 16.81 -48.53 13.63
CA PHE A 720 15.77 -48.12 12.70
C PHE A 720 14.46 -48.81 12.99
N THR A 721 13.36 -48.11 12.79
CA THR A 721 12.01 -48.65 12.85
C THR A 721 11.26 -48.34 11.56
N PHE A 722 10.50 -49.30 11.06
CA PHE A 722 9.74 -49.21 9.81
C PHE A 722 8.30 -49.60 10.13
N ALA A 723 7.35 -48.72 9.82
CA ALA A 723 5.94 -48.87 10.18
C ALA A 723 5.01 -48.67 8.98
#